data_AF-A0A9D5D8J9-F1
#
_entry.id   AF-A0A9D5D8J9-F1
#
_cell.length_a   1.000
_cell.length_b   1.000
_cell.length_c   1.000
_cell.angle_alpha   90.00
_cell.angle_beta   90.00
_cell.angle_gamma   90.00
#
_symmetry.space_group_name_H-M   'P 1'
#
loop_
_entity.id
_entity.type
_entity.pdbx_description
1 polymer ?
#
loop_
_entity_poly.entity_id
_entity_poly.type
_entity_poly.pdbx_seq_one_letter_code
_entity_poly.pdbx_strand_id
1 'polypeptide(L)'
;MATYKPKNILITGAAGFIASHVANRLIRNYPQYKIVVLDKLDYCSNLKNLNPSRSSPNFKFVRGDIASADLVNYLLITENIDTIMHFAAQTHVDNSFGNSFEFTKNNIYGTHVLLEACKVTGQIRRFIHVSTDEVYGETDEDAIVGNHEASQLLPTNPYSATKAGAEMLVMAYGRSYGLPVITTRGNNVYGPNQFPEKLIPKFILLAMRGQELPIHGDGSNVRSYLYCEDVADAFEVVLHKGEVGHVYNIGTKKERRVIDVAKDICNLFSLDANNVIKFVENRPFNDQRYFLDDQKLKNLGWSEKTTWEEGLRKTMEWYTSNPEWWGDVSGALLPHPRMLMMAGVERQCDGSEEVESKVSKSTNSPSQNKMVVPTLRAAVGSPHKSSRKFLIYGRTGWIGGLLGKICEKQGIPYEYGKGRLEDRSQLIMDIQNVKPTHVFNAAGVTGRPNVDWCESHKPETIRTNVVGTLTLADVCREHGLLMMNYATGCIFEYDAEHPEGSGIGFKEEDKPNFAGSFYSKTKAMVEELLKEYDNVCTLRVRMPISSDLSNPRNFITKISRYNKVVNIPNSMTILDELLPISVEMAKRNCRGIWNFTNPGVVSHNEILEMYKKYIDPSFEWANFTLEEQAKVIVAARSNNEMDASKLKNEFPELLPIKDSLIKYVFEPNKKVTA
;
A
#
# COMPACT_ATOMS: atom_id res chain seq x y z
N MET A 1 -26.20 -25.40 -20.20
CA MET A 1 -25.36 -25.18 -19.00
C MET A 1 -26.14 -24.35 -17.99
N ALA A 2 -26.08 -24.70 -16.71
CA ALA A 2 -26.71 -23.89 -15.67
C ALA A 2 -26.01 -22.53 -15.56
N THR A 3 -26.77 -21.45 -15.54
CA THR A 3 -26.23 -20.09 -15.41
C THR A 3 -25.80 -19.83 -13.97
N TYR A 4 -24.54 -19.49 -13.77
CA TYR A 4 -24.04 -19.08 -12.46
C TYR A 4 -24.61 -17.73 -12.06
N LYS A 5 -25.11 -17.61 -10.84
CA LYS A 5 -25.65 -16.36 -10.28
C LYS A 5 -24.83 -15.97 -9.05
N PRO A 6 -23.95 -14.95 -9.14
CA PRO A 6 -23.23 -14.45 -7.97
C PRO A 6 -24.21 -13.77 -6.99
N LYS A 7 -23.81 -13.61 -5.72
CA LYS A 7 -24.51 -12.73 -4.78
C LYS A 7 -23.67 -11.50 -4.45
N ASN A 8 -22.43 -11.72 -4.03
CA ASN A 8 -21.51 -10.66 -3.61
C ASN A 8 -20.22 -10.74 -4.43
N ILE A 9 -19.97 -9.70 -5.24
CA ILE A 9 -18.87 -9.63 -6.19
C ILE A 9 -17.84 -8.60 -5.71
N LEU A 10 -16.58 -9.02 -5.58
CA LEU A 10 -15.44 -8.12 -5.43
C LEU A 10 -14.85 -7.82 -6.81
N ILE A 11 -14.83 -6.55 -7.22
CA ILE A 11 -14.16 -6.09 -8.44
C ILE A 11 -12.94 -5.26 -8.03
N THR A 12 -11.75 -5.78 -8.32
CA THR A 12 -10.51 -5.05 -8.04
C THR A 12 -10.15 -4.13 -9.21
N GLY A 13 -9.64 -2.93 -8.96
CA GLY A 13 -9.20 -2.01 -10.00
C GLY A 13 -10.31 -1.25 -10.72
N ALA A 14 -11.53 -1.20 -10.14
CA ALA A 14 -12.70 -0.65 -10.82
C ALA A 14 -12.78 0.88 -10.89
N ALA A 15 -11.83 1.61 -10.29
CA ALA A 15 -11.67 3.03 -10.59
C ALA A 15 -10.84 3.25 -11.87
N GLY A 16 -10.23 2.20 -12.44
CA GLY A 16 -9.58 2.23 -13.74
C GLY A 16 -10.56 2.16 -14.92
N PHE A 17 -10.02 2.00 -16.13
CA PHE A 17 -10.77 2.02 -17.39
C PHE A 17 -11.78 0.86 -17.52
N ILE A 18 -11.34 -0.34 -17.92
CA ILE A 18 -12.23 -1.47 -18.29
C ILE A 18 -13.16 -1.86 -17.13
N ALA A 19 -12.58 -1.98 -15.93
CA ALA A 19 -13.29 -2.47 -14.76
C ALA A 19 -14.42 -1.53 -14.29
N SER A 20 -14.32 -0.22 -14.55
CA SER A 20 -15.41 0.73 -14.24
C SER A 20 -16.65 0.48 -15.12
N HIS A 21 -16.46 0.21 -16.41
CA HIS A 21 -17.54 -0.16 -17.32
C HIS A 21 -18.22 -1.46 -16.88
N VAL A 22 -17.43 -2.47 -16.51
CA VAL A 22 -17.94 -3.74 -15.97
C VAL A 22 -18.73 -3.51 -14.68
N ALA A 23 -18.18 -2.76 -13.72
CA ALA A 23 -18.83 -2.48 -12.45
C ALA A 23 -20.16 -1.73 -12.65
N ASN A 24 -20.15 -0.61 -13.37
CA ASN A 24 -21.36 0.19 -13.61
C ASN A 24 -22.44 -0.63 -14.34
N ARG A 25 -22.03 -1.46 -15.30
CA ARG A 25 -22.94 -2.35 -16.02
C ARG A 25 -23.58 -3.37 -15.08
N LEU A 26 -22.80 -4.06 -14.26
CA LEU A 26 -23.31 -5.06 -13.32
C LEU A 26 -24.22 -4.45 -12.26
N ILE A 27 -23.85 -3.28 -11.72
CA ILE A 27 -24.64 -2.56 -10.71
C ILE A 27 -26.00 -2.17 -11.27
N ARG A 28 -26.04 -1.63 -12.49
CA ARG A 28 -27.28 -1.21 -13.16
C ARG A 28 -28.16 -2.38 -13.55
N ASN A 29 -27.58 -3.43 -14.15
CA ASN A 29 -28.34 -4.52 -14.75
C ASN A 29 -28.77 -5.59 -13.72
N TYR A 30 -28.08 -5.67 -12.57
CA TYR A 30 -28.36 -6.67 -11.53
C TYR A 30 -28.43 -6.02 -10.14
N PRO A 31 -29.55 -5.33 -9.81
CA PRO A 31 -29.74 -4.68 -8.51
C PRO A 31 -29.62 -5.63 -7.31
N GLN A 32 -29.84 -6.93 -7.53
CA GLN A 32 -29.72 -7.98 -6.52
C GLN A 32 -28.27 -8.40 -6.21
N TYR A 33 -27.30 -8.05 -7.05
CA TYR A 33 -25.89 -8.33 -6.79
C TYR A 33 -25.30 -7.20 -5.98
N LYS A 34 -24.62 -7.54 -4.88
CA LYS A 34 -23.80 -6.59 -4.14
C LYS A 34 -22.42 -6.50 -4.80
N ILE A 35 -22.05 -5.30 -5.23
CA ILE A 35 -20.76 -5.02 -5.89
C ILE A 35 -19.88 -4.23 -4.94
N VAL A 36 -18.77 -4.84 -4.55
CA VAL A 36 -17.71 -4.21 -3.75
C VAL A 36 -16.52 -3.94 -4.65
N VAL A 37 -16.09 -2.69 -4.72
CA VAL A 37 -14.90 -2.29 -5.47
C VAL A 37 -13.72 -2.11 -4.52
N LEU A 38 -12.57 -2.70 -4.89
CA LEU A 38 -11.29 -2.47 -4.21
C LEU A 38 -10.30 -1.83 -5.17
N ASP A 39 -9.87 -0.59 -4.88
CA ASP A 39 -8.93 0.14 -5.72
C ASP A 39 -7.99 1.01 -4.88
N LYS A 40 -6.70 1.05 -5.22
CA LYS A 40 -5.71 1.86 -4.50
C LYS A 40 -5.69 3.33 -4.93
N LEU A 41 -6.42 3.66 -6.01
CA LEU A 41 -6.46 4.97 -6.67
C LEU A 41 -5.07 5.38 -7.17
N ASP A 42 -4.52 4.56 -8.07
CA ASP A 42 -3.24 4.85 -8.74
C ASP A 42 -3.39 5.95 -9.80
N TYR A 43 -2.30 6.33 -10.48
CA TYR A 43 -2.27 7.44 -11.44
C TYR A 43 -3.31 7.34 -12.56
N CYS A 44 -3.64 6.11 -13.00
CA CYS A 44 -4.62 5.84 -14.06
C CYS A 44 -6.03 5.49 -13.53
N SER A 45 -6.28 5.74 -12.24
CA SER A 45 -7.57 5.52 -11.59
C SER A 45 -8.30 6.84 -11.33
N ASN A 46 -9.61 6.86 -11.50
CA ASN A 46 -10.45 8.03 -11.20
C ASN A 46 -11.81 7.61 -10.67
N LEU A 47 -12.16 8.05 -9.46
CA LEU A 47 -13.46 7.77 -8.84
C LEU A 47 -14.64 8.27 -9.68
N LYS A 48 -14.43 9.30 -10.52
CA LYS A 48 -15.47 9.79 -11.43
C LYS A 48 -15.99 8.70 -12.37
N ASN A 49 -15.16 7.70 -12.70
CA ASN A 49 -15.54 6.57 -13.55
C ASN A 49 -16.68 5.74 -12.94
N LEU A 50 -16.85 5.78 -11.61
CA LEU A 50 -17.90 5.06 -10.87
C LEU A 50 -19.08 5.96 -10.48
N ASN A 51 -19.08 7.24 -10.88
CA ASN A 51 -20.20 8.16 -10.61
C ASN A 51 -21.57 7.63 -11.05
N PRO A 52 -21.73 6.97 -12.21
CA PRO A 52 -23.03 6.43 -12.62
C PRO A 52 -23.67 5.47 -11.60
N SER A 53 -22.87 4.86 -10.72
CA SER A 53 -23.31 3.88 -9.73
C SER A 53 -23.02 4.29 -8.28
N ARG A 54 -22.50 5.51 -8.06
CA ARG A 54 -22.05 5.97 -6.74
C ARG A 54 -23.17 5.98 -5.68
N SER A 55 -24.40 6.25 -6.10
CA SER A 55 -25.58 6.31 -5.22
C SER A 55 -26.39 5.01 -5.22
N SER A 56 -25.94 3.97 -5.91
CA SER A 56 -26.66 2.70 -5.97
C SER A 56 -26.55 1.95 -4.63
N PRO A 57 -27.65 1.41 -4.08
CA PRO A 57 -27.65 0.78 -2.75
C PRO A 57 -26.85 -0.52 -2.71
N ASN A 58 -26.61 -1.14 -3.87
CA ASN A 58 -25.85 -2.37 -4.02
C ASN A 58 -24.38 -2.14 -4.37
N PHE A 59 -23.88 -0.90 -4.26
CA PHE A 59 -22.49 -0.53 -4.54
C PHE A 59 -21.75 -0.10 -3.27
N LYS A 60 -20.52 -0.60 -3.11
CA LYS A 60 -19.58 -0.16 -2.07
C LYS A 60 -18.20 0.04 -2.64
N PHE A 61 -17.59 1.19 -2.37
CA PHE A 61 -16.19 1.46 -2.72
C PHE A 61 -15.28 1.30 -1.49
N VAL A 62 -14.15 0.64 -1.68
CA VAL A 62 -13.09 0.47 -0.68
C VAL A 62 -11.77 0.91 -1.29
N ARG A 63 -11.17 1.95 -0.69
CA ARG A 63 -9.83 2.37 -1.05
C ARG A 63 -8.81 1.45 -0.40
N GLY A 64 -7.97 0.78 -1.18
CA GLY A 64 -6.90 -0.05 -0.65
C GLY A 64 -6.17 -0.86 -1.71
N ASP A 65 -5.08 -1.49 -1.28
CA ASP A 65 -4.19 -2.25 -2.16
C ASP A 65 -4.48 -3.76 -2.03
N ILE A 66 -4.56 -4.46 -3.16
CA ILE A 66 -4.71 -5.92 -3.22
C ILE A 66 -3.50 -6.65 -2.60
N ALA A 67 -2.35 -5.97 -2.50
CA ALA A 67 -1.16 -6.49 -1.81
C ALA A 67 -1.34 -6.52 -0.27
N SER A 68 -2.42 -5.93 0.27
CA SER A 68 -2.74 -5.99 1.70
C SER A 68 -3.55 -7.24 2.02
N ALA A 69 -2.87 -8.30 2.49
CA ALA A 69 -3.52 -9.56 2.84
C ALA A 69 -4.66 -9.39 3.86
N ASP A 70 -4.47 -8.61 4.93
CA ASP A 70 -5.54 -8.43 5.93
C ASP A 70 -6.75 -7.70 5.35
N LEU A 71 -6.54 -6.69 4.51
CA LEU A 71 -7.66 -5.99 3.87
C LEU A 71 -8.44 -6.93 2.97
N VAL A 72 -7.74 -7.71 2.14
CA VAL A 72 -8.38 -8.68 1.25
C VAL A 72 -9.15 -9.70 2.07
N ASN A 73 -8.52 -10.36 3.05
CA ASN A 73 -9.19 -11.34 3.93
C ASN A 73 -10.40 -10.74 4.65
N TYR A 74 -10.24 -9.53 5.21
CA TYR A 74 -11.32 -8.80 5.86
C TYR A 74 -12.50 -8.56 4.91
N LEU A 75 -12.24 -8.10 3.68
CA LEU A 75 -13.30 -7.86 2.69
C LEU A 75 -14.00 -9.15 2.27
N LEU A 76 -13.24 -10.23 2.01
CA LEU A 76 -13.84 -11.50 1.63
C LEU A 76 -14.83 -11.98 2.69
N ILE A 77 -14.45 -11.92 3.96
CA ILE A 77 -15.28 -12.38 5.09
C ILE A 77 -16.43 -11.41 5.36
N THR A 78 -16.15 -10.13 5.60
CA THR A 78 -17.16 -9.15 6.06
C THR A 78 -18.21 -8.83 5.01
N GLU A 79 -17.84 -8.84 3.73
CA GLU A 79 -18.76 -8.60 2.63
C GLU A 79 -19.39 -9.90 2.10
N ASN A 80 -19.05 -11.06 2.67
CA ASN A 80 -19.47 -12.39 2.25
C ASN A 80 -19.23 -12.62 0.75
N ILE A 81 -18.06 -12.22 0.23
CA ILE A 81 -17.74 -12.28 -1.20
C ILE A 81 -17.75 -13.73 -1.68
N ASP A 82 -18.52 -14.03 -2.72
CA ASP A 82 -18.53 -15.35 -3.36
C ASP A 82 -17.85 -15.34 -4.74
N THR A 83 -17.69 -14.16 -5.33
CA THR A 83 -17.15 -14.00 -6.68
C THR A 83 -16.13 -12.88 -6.72
N ILE A 84 -15.00 -13.11 -7.38
CA ILE A 84 -13.98 -12.09 -7.61
C ILE A 84 -13.80 -11.87 -9.10
N MET A 85 -13.77 -10.61 -9.53
CA MET A 85 -13.31 -10.20 -10.86
C MET A 85 -12.06 -9.33 -10.70
N HIS A 86 -10.91 -9.90 -11.07
CA HIS A 86 -9.61 -9.33 -10.76
C HIS A 86 -9.02 -8.56 -11.94
N PHE A 87 -9.23 -7.23 -11.98
CA PHE A 87 -8.68 -6.34 -13.01
C PHE A 87 -7.48 -5.50 -12.55
N ALA A 88 -7.27 -5.33 -11.24
CA ALA A 88 -6.20 -4.49 -10.72
C ALA A 88 -4.81 -4.95 -11.21
N ALA A 89 -4.11 -4.07 -11.93
CA ALA A 89 -2.79 -4.32 -12.47
C ALA A 89 -2.09 -3.00 -12.83
N GLN A 90 -0.76 -3.04 -12.95
CA GLN A 90 0.04 -2.04 -13.66
C GLN A 90 0.17 -2.46 -15.13
N THR A 91 -0.14 -1.56 -16.07
CA THR A 91 -0.41 -1.91 -17.48
C THR A 91 0.28 -1.06 -18.55
N HIS A 92 1.16 -0.13 -18.20
CA HIS A 92 1.83 0.69 -19.21
C HIS A 92 3.17 0.07 -19.63
N VAL A 93 3.24 -0.46 -20.85
CA VAL A 93 4.40 -1.22 -21.37
C VAL A 93 5.70 -0.41 -21.26
N ASP A 94 5.73 0.84 -21.70
CA ASP A 94 6.96 1.65 -21.64
C ASP A 94 7.44 1.88 -20.19
N ASN A 95 6.50 2.01 -19.24
CA ASN A 95 6.83 2.20 -17.83
C ASN A 95 7.39 0.91 -17.20
N SER A 96 7.07 -0.26 -17.78
CA SER A 96 7.51 -1.55 -17.25
C SER A 96 9.02 -1.78 -17.40
N PHE A 97 9.66 -1.19 -18.41
CA PHE A 97 11.12 -1.29 -18.60
C PHE A 97 11.91 -0.52 -17.52
N GLY A 98 11.40 0.64 -17.10
CA GLY A 98 12.05 1.47 -16.07
C GLY A 98 11.66 1.13 -14.63
N ASN A 99 10.59 0.36 -14.41
CA ASN A 99 10.02 0.08 -13.08
C ASN A 99 9.45 -1.34 -12.95
N SER A 100 10.13 -2.34 -13.53
CA SER A 100 9.66 -3.73 -13.59
C SER A 100 9.34 -4.35 -12.22
N PHE A 101 10.03 -3.96 -11.15
CA PHE A 101 9.75 -4.44 -9.80
C PHE A 101 8.35 -4.05 -9.30
N GLU A 102 7.85 -2.85 -9.59
CA GLU A 102 6.48 -2.47 -9.23
C GLU A 102 5.44 -3.25 -10.05
N PHE A 103 5.75 -3.63 -11.29
CA PHE A 103 4.89 -4.52 -12.07
C PHE A 103 4.84 -5.92 -11.43
N THR A 104 5.98 -6.48 -11.03
CA THR A 104 6.02 -7.76 -10.29
C THR A 104 5.21 -7.69 -9.00
N LYS A 105 5.38 -6.62 -8.22
CA LYS A 105 4.66 -6.43 -6.96
C LYS A 105 3.15 -6.31 -7.15
N ASN A 106 2.70 -5.49 -8.10
CA ASN A 106 1.26 -5.28 -8.31
C ASN A 106 0.62 -6.47 -9.02
N ASN A 107 1.23 -6.97 -10.09
CA ASN A 107 0.63 -7.98 -10.95
C ASN A 107 0.80 -9.40 -10.40
N ILE A 108 2.01 -9.78 -9.94
CA ILE A 108 2.27 -11.14 -9.43
C ILE A 108 1.90 -11.22 -7.95
N TYR A 109 2.58 -10.43 -7.10
CA TYR A 109 2.38 -10.53 -5.64
C TYR A 109 0.95 -10.15 -5.24
N GLY A 110 0.38 -9.08 -5.81
CA GLY A 110 -1.03 -8.72 -5.60
C GLY A 110 -2.02 -9.83 -5.97
N THR A 111 -1.83 -10.49 -7.13
CA THR A 111 -2.63 -11.67 -7.52
C THR A 111 -2.43 -12.81 -6.51
N HIS A 112 -1.19 -13.06 -6.09
CA HIS A 112 -0.89 -14.14 -5.16
C HIS A 112 -1.57 -13.95 -3.79
N VAL A 113 -1.59 -12.72 -3.28
CA VAL A 113 -2.30 -12.38 -2.04
C VAL A 113 -3.80 -12.66 -2.16
N LEU A 114 -4.42 -12.30 -3.29
CA LEU A 114 -5.82 -12.63 -3.56
C LEU A 114 -6.06 -14.15 -3.58
N LEU A 115 -5.19 -14.91 -4.26
CA LEU A 115 -5.32 -16.38 -4.35
C LEU A 115 -5.17 -17.06 -2.99
N GLU A 116 -4.20 -16.65 -2.17
CA GLU A 116 -4.05 -17.16 -0.80
C GLU A 116 -5.27 -16.82 0.07
N ALA A 117 -5.80 -15.60 -0.03
CA ALA A 117 -7.02 -15.23 0.69
C ALA A 117 -8.24 -16.05 0.26
N CYS A 118 -8.38 -16.33 -1.04
CA CYS A 118 -9.44 -17.21 -1.57
C CYS A 118 -9.32 -18.63 -1.00
N LYS A 119 -8.09 -19.17 -0.97
CA LYS A 119 -7.80 -20.50 -0.43
C LYS A 119 -8.09 -20.59 1.06
N VAL A 120 -7.68 -19.59 1.85
CA VAL A 120 -7.91 -19.54 3.30
C VAL A 120 -9.39 -19.45 3.64
N THR A 121 -10.14 -18.61 2.92
CA THR A 121 -11.57 -18.40 3.21
C THR A 121 -12.47 -19.52 2.69
N GLY A 122 -12.10 -20.17 1.58
CA GLY A 122 -12.83 -21.32 1.02
C GLY A 122 -14.25 -21.03 0.53
N GLN A 123 -14.68 -19.76 0.52
CA GLN A 123 -16.05 -19.35 0.17
C GLN A 123 -16.22 -18.92 -1.29
N ILE A 124 -15.10 -18.72 -2.02
CA ILE A 124 -15.12 -18.26 -3.40
C ILE A 124 -15.63 -19.37 -4.32
N ARG A 125 -16.65 -19.05 -5.10
CA ARG A 125 -17.31 -19.92 -6.07
C ARG A 125 -16.91 -19.59 -7.51
N ARG A 126 -16.34 -18.40 -7.74
CA ARG A 126 -15.81 -17.98 -9.04
C ARG A 126 -14.73 -16.91 -8.90
N PHE A 127 -13.56 -17.15 -9.49
CA PHE A 127 -12.45 -16.20 -9.53
C PHE A 127 -12.10 -15.92 -11.00
N ILE A 128 -12.43 -14.73 -11.50
CA ILE A 128 -12.15 -14.33 -12.88
C ILE A 128 -10.86 -13.50 -12.88
N HIS A 129 -9.77 -14.07 -13.40
CA HIS A 129 -8.52 -13.37 -13.62
C HIS A 129 -8.52 -12.68 -14.97
N VAL A 130 -8.26 -11.37 -14.99
CA VAL A 130 -8.20 -10.59 -16.22
C VAL A 130 -6.75 -10.43 -16.66
N SER A 131 -6.43 -10.96 -17.83
CA SER A 131 -5.12 -10.91 -18.46
C SER A 131 -5.20 -10.28 -19.85
N THR A 132 -4.14 -10.41 -20.64
CA THR A 132 -3.95 -9.72 -21.93
C THR A 132 -3.52 -10.70 -23.01
N ASP A 133 -3.73 -10.37 -24.27
CA ASP A 133 -3.18 -11.09 -25.42
C ASP A 133 -1.64 -11.07 -25.51
N GLU A 134 -0.99 -10.00 -25.03
CA GLU A 134 0.48 -9.87 -25.01
C GLU A 134 1.20 -11.04 -24.29
N VAL A 135 0.50 -11.83 -23.48
CA VAL A 135 1.07 -13.04 -22.85
C VAL A 135 1.42 -14.13 -23.86
N TYR A 136 0.79 -14.12 -25.04
CA TYR A 136 1.11 -15.02 -26.14
C TYR A 136 2.38 -14.60 -26.90
N GLY A 137 2.80 -13.34 -26.77
CA GLY A 137 3.87 -12.77 -27.57
C GLY A 137 3.45 -12.45 -29.00
N GLU A 138 4.45 -12.09 -29.81
CA GLU A 138 4.28 -11.76 -31.22
C GLU A 138 3.69 -12.93 -32.02
N THR A 139 2.78 -12.61 -32.94
CA THR A 139 2.23 -13.58 -33.89
C THR A 139 2.78 -13.30 -35.29
N ASP A 140 3.14 -14.35 -36.03
CA ASP A 140 3.66 -14.21 -37.39
C ASP A 140 2.66 -13.45 -38.31
N GLU A 141 3.19 -12.60 -39.20
CA GLU A 141 2.37 -11.76 -40.08
C GLU A 141 1.51 -12.57 -41.05
N ASP A 142 1.97 -13.75 -41.46
CA ASP A 142 1.27 -14.67 -42.36
C ASP A 142 0.34 -15.66 -41.63
N ALA A 143 0.26 -15.58 -40.30
CA ALA A 143 -0.62 -16.45 -39.52
C ALA A 143 -2.10 -16.27 -39.91
N ILE A 144 -2.71 -17.36 -40.36
CA ILE A 144 -4.13 -17.43 -40.78
C ILE A 144 -5.03 -17.69 -39.56
N VAL A 145 -4.51 -18.34 -38.53
CA VAL A 145 -5.23 -18.70 -37.31
C VAL A 145 -4.60 -17.95 -36.13
N GLY A 146 -5.43 -17.25 -35.37
CA GLY A 146 -4.99 -16.53 -34.17
C GLY A 146 -4.66 -17.48 -33.03
N ASN A 147 -3.96 -16.97 -32.03
CA ASN A 147 -3.66 -17.70 -30.81
C ASN A 147 -4.94 -18.09 -30.09
N HIS A 148 -5.16 -19.39 -29.92
CA HIS A 148 -6.27 -19.94 -29.14
C HIS A 148 -5.86 -20.09 -27.66
N GLU A 149 -6.79 -20.47 -26.79
CA GLU A 149 -6.55 -20.47 -25.35
C GLU A 149 -5.47 -21.46 -24.87
N ALA A 150 -5.15 -22.46 -25.68
CA ALA A 150 -4.12 -23.46 -25.39
C ALA A 150 -2.76 -23.13 -26.03
N SER A 151 -2.64 -22.03 -26.78
CA SER A 151 -1.35 -21.54 -27.30
C SER A 151 -0.36 -21.28 -26.16
N GLN A 152 0.92 -21.45 -26.46
CA GLN A 152 2.01 -21.21 -25.52
C GLN A 152 2.08 -19.72 -25.12
N LEU A 153 2.47 -19.46 -23.87
CA LEU A 153 2.75 -18.10 -23.40
C LEU A 153 4.20 -17.74 -23.68
N LEU A 154 4.44 -16.71 -24.48
CA LEU A 154 5.76 -16.22 -24.89
C LEU A 154 5.88 -14.70 -24.70
N PRO A 155 5.72 -14.19 -23.45
CA PRO A 155 5.74 -12.75 -23.21
C PRO A 155 7.09 -12.11 -23.58
N THR A 156 7.04 -10.98 -24.28
CA THR A 156 8.21 -10.28 -24.85
C THR A 156 8.66 -9.04 -24.06
N ASN A 157 7.88 -8.59 -23.06
CA ASN A 157 8.15 -7.38 -22.30
C ASN A 157 7.86 -7.57 -20.78
N PRO A 158 8.39 -6.72 -19.88
CA PRO A 158 8.21 -6.91 -18.43
C PRO A 158 6.75 -6.87 -17.98
N TYR A 159 5.89 -6.08 -18.63
CA TYR A 159 4.46 -6.07 -18.34
C TYR A 159 3.82 -7.43 -18.67
N SER A 160 3.94 -7.90 -19.91
CA SER A 160 3.36 -9.17 -20.35
C SER A 160 3.94 -10.36 -19.57
N ALA A 161 5.23 -10.32 -19.21
CA ALA A 161 5.88 -11.32 -18.37
C ALA A 161 5.25 -11.40 -16.98
N THR A 162 4.95 -10.26 -16.34
CA THR A 162 4.30 -10.26 -15.02
C THR A 162 2.83 -10.70 -15.08
N LYS A 163 2.13 -10.42 -16.19
CA LYS A 163 0.77 -10.95 -16.44
C LYS A 163 0.78 -12.46 -16.63
N ALA A 164 1.69 -12.99 -17.45
CA ALA A 164 1.88 -14.43 -17.62
C ALA A 164 2.28 -15.12 -16.30
N GLY A 165 3.17 -14.50 -15.51
CA GLY A 165 3.55 -14.99 -14.18
C GLY A 165 2.37 -15.07 -13.21
N ALA A 166 1.48 -14.07 -13.21
CA ALA A 166 0.25 -14.11 -12.44
C ALA A 166 -0.70 -15.23 -12.91
N GLU A 167 -0.83 -15.44 -14.22
CA GLU A 167 -1.62 -16.56 -14.76
C GLU A 167 -1.10 -17.93 -14.32
N MET A 168 0.22 -18.11 -14.25
CA MET A 168 0.80 -19.38 -13.78
C MET A 168 0.41 -19.66 -12.33
N LEU A 169 0.37 -18.64 -11.47
CA LEU A 169 -0.12 -18.78 -10.10
C LEU A 169 -1.62 -19.11 -10.08
N VAL A 170 -2.45 -18.40 -10.83
CA VAL A 170 -3.90 -18.67 -10.90
C VAL A 170 -4.16 -20.11 -11.33
N MET A 171 -3.47 -20.58 -12.37
CA MET A 171 -3.56 -21.95 -12.86
C MET A 171 -3.12 -22.97 -11.79
N ALA A 172 -1.97 -22.73 -11.15
CA ALA A 172 -1.46 -23.61 -10.10
C ALA A 172 -2.44 -23.71 -8.93
N TYR A 173 -3.04 -22.60 -8.51
CA TYR A 173 -4.00 -22.59 -7.40
C TYR A 173 -5.32 -23.29 -7.76
N GLY A 174 -5.79 -23.14 -9.01
CA GLY A 174 -6.92 -23.91 -9.52
C GLY A 174 -6.66 -25.42 -9.45
N ARG A 175 -5.47 -25.87 -9.85
CA ARG A 175 -5.09 -27.29 -9.86
C ARG A 175 -4.80 -27.86 -8.46
N SER A 176 -4.02 -27.13 -7.65
CA SER A 176 -3.52 -27.62 -6.37
C SER A 176 -4.52 -27.47 -5.23
N TYR A 177 -5.41 -26.47 -5.30
CA TYR A 177 -6.35 -26.15 -4.21
C TYR A 177 -7.82 -26.17 -4.65
N GLY A 178 -8.10 -26.51 -5.90
CA GLY A 178 -9.48 -26.57 -6.42
C GLY A 178 -10.17 -25.21 -6.49
N LEU A 179 -9.42 -24.10 -6.53
CA LEU A 179 -10.03 -22.78 -6.64
C LEU A 179 -10.79 -22.64 -7.97
N PRO A 180 -12.02 -22.07 -7.97
CA PRO A 180 -12.86 -22.03 -9.16
C PRO A 180 -12.48 -20.88 -10.09
N VAL A 181 -11.29 -20.99 -10.70
CA VAL A 181 -10.66 -19.94 -11.50
C VAL A 181 -11.15 -19.95 -12.95
N ILE A 182 -11.27 -18.78 -13.55
CA ILE A 182 -11.49 -18.54 -14.98
C ILE A 182 -10.50 -17.47 -15.39
N THR A 183 -9.77 -17.65 -16.49
CA THR A 183 -8.88 -16.61 -17.00
C THR A 183 -9.46 -16.01 -18.26
N THR A 184 -9.30 -14.70 -18.44
CA THR A 184 -9.66 -14.01 -19.68
C THR A 184 -8.42 -13.35 -20.26
N ARG A 185 -8.28 -13.33 -21.58
CA ARG A 185 -7.18 -12.65 -22.30
C ARG A 185 -7.80 -11.75 -23.36
N GLY A 186 -7.63 -10.44 -23.23
CA GLY A 186 -8.29 -9.47 -24.12
C GLY A 186 -7.33 -8.81 -25.10
N ASN A 187 -7.85 -8.42 -26.27
CA ASN A 187 -7.19 -7.47 -27.17
C ASN A 187 -7.15 -6.04 -26.60
N ASN A 188 -6.56 -5.09 -27.34
CA ASN A 188 -6.59 -3.67 -27.01
C ASN A 188 -8.03 -3.16 -26.87
N VAL A 189 -8.35 -2.60 -25.71
CA VAL A 189 -9.65 -1.99 -25.44
C VAL A 189 -9.56 -0.47 -25.61
N TYR A 190 -10.61 0.14 -26.15
CA TYR A 190 -10.72 1.60 -26.30
C TYR A 190 -12.13 2.11 -25.98
N GLY A 191 -12.23 3.37 -25.56
CA GLY A 191 -13.50 3.96 -25.17
C GLY A 191 -13.38 5.13 -24.19
N PRO A 192 -14.53 5.63 -23.70
CA PRO A 192 -14.64 6.54 -22.56
C PRO A 192 -13.81 6.08 -21.35
N ASN A 193 -13.36 7.00 -20.49
CA ASN A 193 -12.61 6.68 -19.27
C ASN A 193 -11.26 5.95 -19.47
N GLN A 194 -10.71 5.90 -20.68
CA GLN A 194 -9.34 5.41 -20.87
C GLN A 194 -8.33 6.49 -20.46
N PHE A 195 -7.18 6.11 -19.89
CA PHE A 195 -6.18 7.10 -19.50
C PHE A 195 -5.44 7.68 -20.73
N PRO A 196 -5.19 9.00 -20.81
CA PRO A 196 -4.62 9.71 -21.97
C PRO A 196 -3.24 9.27 -22.50
N GLU A 197 -2.51 8.40 -21.80
CA GLU A 197 -1.24 7.86 -22.29
C GLU A 197 -1.43 6.82 -23.40
N LYS A 198 -2.61 6.20 -23.48
CA LYS A 198 -2.95 5.17 -24.45
C LYS A 198 -3.22 5.78 -25.82
N LEU A 199 -2.96 5.00 -26.88
CA LEU A 199 -2.91 5.46 -28.28
C LEU A 199 -4.10 6.33 -28.71
N ILE A 200 -5.32 5.79 -28.62
CA ILE A 200 -6.54 6.46 -29.11
C ILE A 200 -6.84 7.73 -28.30
N PRO A 201 -6.89 7.70 -26.95
CA PRO A 201 -7.04 8.91 -26.14
C PRO A 201 -5.97 9.97 -26.40
N LYS A 202 -4.70 9.57 -26.54
CA LYS A 202 -3.59 10.47 -26.83
C LYS A 202 -3.81 11.20 -28.14
N PHE A 203 -4.12 10.46 -29.20
CA PHE A 203 -4.35 11.02 -30.52
C PHE A 203 -5.58 11.92 -30.57
N ILE A 204 -6.67 11.55 -29.91
CA ILE A 204 -7.87 12.40 -29.80
C ILE A 204 -7.50 13.72 -29.11
N LEU A 205 -6.82 13.68 -27.97
CA LEU A 205 -6.46 14.88 -27.22
C LEU A 205 -5.41 15.75 -27.93
N LEU A 206 -4.48 15.17 -28.69
CA LEU A 206 -3.53 15.91 -29.52
C LEU A 206 -4.23 16.57 -30.71
N ALA A 207 -5.10 15.83 -31.40
CA ALA A 207 -5.92 16.34 -32.50
C ALA A 207 -6.84 17.49 -32.06
N MET A 208 -7.49 17.36 -30.88
CA MET A 208 -8.27 18.44 -30.26
C MET A 208 -7.46 19.73 -30.03
N ARG A 209 -6.15 19.61 -29.84
CA ARG A 209 -5.23 20.75 -29.63
C ARG A 209 -4.53 21.20 -30.92
N GLY A 210 -4.85 20.59 -32.07
CA GLY A 210 -4.13 20.83 -33.33
C GLY A 210 -2.64 20.47 -33.26
N GLN A 211 -2.27 19.53 -32.38
CA GLN A 211 -0.89 19.08 -32.18
C GLN A 211 -0.58 17.84 -33.01
N GLU A 212 0.70 17.58 -33.19
CA GLU A 212 1.21 16.41 -33.93
C GLU A 212 0.82 15.09 -33.25
N LEU A 213 0.55 14.06 -34.05
CA LEU A 213 0.21 12.71 -33.59
C LEU A 213 1.47 11.82 -33.68
N PRO A 214 2.14 11.51 -32.55
CA PRO A 214 3.37 10.73 -32.56
C PRO A 214 3.09 9.23 -32.74
N ILE A 215 3.66 8.63 -33.78
CA ILE A 215 3.63 7.19 -34.05
C ILE A 215 5.01 6.60 -33.80
N HIS A 216 5.10 5.56 -32.98
CA HIS A 216 6.35 4.84 -32.75
C HIS A 216 6.74 3.98 -33.96
N GLY A 217 8.01 4.07 -34.38
CA GLY A 217 8.48 3.35 -35.56
C GLY A 217 7.84 3.90 -36.82
N ASP A 218 7.37 3.03 -37.70
CA ASP A 218 6.70 3.38 -38.97
C ASP A 218 5.17 3.24 -38.90
N GLY A 219 4.61 2.86 -37.75
CA GLY A 219 3.17 2.66 -37.55
C GLY A 219 2.60 1.43 -38.25
N SER A 220 3.43 0.52 -38.74
CA SER A 220 3.01 -0.74 -39.39
C SER A 220 2.44 -1.76 -38.41
N ASN A 221 2.74 -1.63 -37.11
CA ASN A 221 2.23 -2.53 -36.07
C ASN A 221 0.72 -2.71 -36.16
N VAL A 222 0.28 -3.97 -36.15
CA VAL A 222 -1.10 -4.41 -36.29
C VAL A 222 -1.67 -4.80 -34.93
N ARG A 223 -2.86 -4.29 -34.60
CA ARG A 223 -3.59 -4.62 -33.38
C ARG A 223 -5.07 -4.80 -33.67
N SER A 224 -5.75 -5.58 -32.83
CA SER A 224 -7.21 -5.65 -32.78
C SER A 224 -7.74 -4.71 -31.71
N TYR A 225 -8.79 -3.95 -32.02
CA TYR A 225 -9.38 -2.97 -31.10
C TYR A 225 -10.83 -3.32 -30.78
N LEU A 226 -11.16 -3.44 -29.50
CA LEU A 226 -12.51 -3.70 -29.01
C LEU A 226 -13.06 -2.51 -28.22
N TYR A 227 -14.32 -2.16 -28.48
CA TYR A 227 -15.00 -1.09 -27.75
C TYR A 227 -15.31 -1.53 -26.30
N CYS A 228 -15.09 -0.64 -25.34
CA CYS A 228 -15.14 -0.96 -23.91
C CYS A 228 -16.47 -1.54 -23.40
N GLU A 229 -17.61 -1.12 -23.98
CA GLU A 229 -18.92 -1.67 -23.61
C GLU A 229 -19.12 -3.11 -24.12
N ASP A 230 -18.56 -3.46 -25.29
CA ASP A 230 -18.60 -4.83 -25.81
C ASP A 230 -17.71 -5.75 -24.98
N VAL A 231 -16.58 -5.23 -24.48
CA VAL A 231 -15.73 -5.93 -23.51
C VAL A 231 -16.43 -6.09 -22.16
N ALA A 232 -17.16 -5.08 -21.70
CA ALA A 232 -17.96 -5.21 -20.48
C ALA A 232 -19.07 -6.26 -20.62
N ASP A 233 -19.70 -6.35 -21.80
CA ASP A 233 -20.64 -7.41 -22.17
C ASP A 233 -19.97 -8.80 -22.19
N ALA A 234 -18.73 -8.90 -22.69
CA ALA A 234 -17.95 -10.14 -22.64
C ALA A 234 -17.72 -10.63 -21.21
N PHE A 235 -17.32 -9.73 -20.30
CA PHE A 235 -17.12 -10.05 -18.90
C PHE A 235 -18.41 -10.49 -18.20
N GLU A 236 -19.56 -9.90 -18.54
CA GLU A 236 -20.86 -10.36 -18.06
C GLU A 236 -21.18 -11.78 -18.56
N VAL A 237 -20.94 -12.08 -19.84
CA VAL A 237 -21.13 -13.42 -20.42
C VAL A 237 -20.22 -14.45 -19.72
N VAL A 238 -18.93 -14.14 -19.54
CA VAL A 238 -17.99 -15.02 -18.83
C VAL A 238 -18.41 -15.19 -17.37
N LEU A 239 -18.86 -14.12 -16.70
CA LEU A 239 -19.32 -14.17 -15.31
C LEU A 239 -20.49 -15.13 -15.12
N HIS A 240 -21.43 -15.23 -16.06
CA HIS A 240 -22.62 -16.07 -15.88
C HIS A 240 -22.51 -17.44 -16.54
N LYS A 241 -21.82 -17.53 -17.68
CA LYS A 241 -21.77 -18.74 -18.53
C LYS A 241 -20.40 -19.38 -18.64
N GLY A 242 -19.34 -18.71 -18.18
CA GLY A 242 -17.99 -19.25 -18.19
C GLY A 242 -17.87 -20.52 -17.35
N GLU A 243 -17.09 -21.47 -17.86
CA GLU A 243 -16.76 -22.72 -17.20
C GLU A 243 -15.51 -22.55 -16.33
N VAL A 244 -15.56 -23.07 -15.11
CA VAL A 244 -14.42 -23.07 -14.19
C VAL A 244 -13.28 -23.93 -14.74
N GLY A 245 -12.05 -23.46 -14.58
CA GLY A 245 -10.83 -24.08 -15.11
C GLY A 245 -10.50 -23.68 -16.54
N HIS A 246 -11.36 -22.89 -17.20
CA HIS A 246 -11.19 -22.51 -18.59
C HIS A 246 -10.60 -21.10 -18.73
N VAL A 247 -9.87 -20.91 -19.82
CA VAL A 247 -9.48 -19.60 -20.33
C VAL A 247 -10.46 -19.19 -21.43
N TYR A 248 -10.71 -17.90 -21.60
CA TYR A 248 -11.49 -17.32 -22.69
C TYR A 248 -10.78 -16.11 -23.30
N ASN A 249 -10.55 -16.15 -24.61
CA ASN A 249 -10.07 -14.99 -25.36
C ASN A 249 -11.23 -14.02 -25.64
N ILE A 250 -11.00 -12.73 -25.39
CA ILE A 250 -11.92 -11.62 -25.69
C ILE A 250 -11.28 -10.81 -26.81
N GLY A 251 -11.61 -11.13 -28.06
CA GLY A 251 -10.94 -10.56 -29.22
C GLY A 251 -11.85 -10.21 -30.38
N THR A 252 -11.23 -9.74 -31.46
CA THR A 252 -11.87 -9.58 -32.77
C THR A 252 -10.86 -9.91 -33.87
N LYS A 253 -11.37 -10.38 -35.01
CA LYS A 253 -10.57 -10.60 -36.22
C LYS A 253 -10.36 -9.33 -37.05
N LYS A 254 -10.93 -8.20 -36.60
CA LYS A 254 -10.81 -6.89 -37.25
C LYS A 254 -9.52 -6.20 -36.81
N GLU A 255 -8.46 -6.49 -37.53
CA GLU A 255 -7.14 -5.91 -37.31
C GLU A 255 -7.02 -4.50 -37.93
N ARG A 256 -6.25 -3.62 -37.30
CA ARG A 256 -5.91 -2.29 -37.82
C ARG A 256 -4.47 -1.95 -37.51
N ARG A 257 -3.80 -1.25 -38.44
CA ARG A 257 -2.47 -0.70 -38.18
C ARG A 257 -2.57 0.57 -37.36
N VAL A 258 -1.54 0.86 -36.56
CA VAL A 258 -1.45 2.10 -35.78
C VAL A 258 -1.60 3.34 -36.66
N ILE A 259 -1.01 3.34 -37.86
CA ILE A 259 -1.14 4.46 -38.81
C ILE A 259 -2.58 4.65 -39.31
N ASP A 260 -3.35 3.58 -39.49
CA ASP A 260 -4.74 3.68 -39.94
C ASP A 260 -5.62 4.27 -38.83
N VAL A 261 -5.35 3.93 -37.56
CA VAL A 261 -6.00 4.55 -36.40
C VAL A 261 -5.73 6.06 -36.35
N ALA A 262 -4.49 6.49 -36.59
CA ALA A 262 -4.14 7.91 -36.62
C ALA A 262 -4.87 8.66 -37.74
N LYS A 263 -4.95 8.06 -38.94
CA LYS A 263 -5.69 8.63 -40.08
C LYS A 263 -7.19 8.72 -39.80
N ASP A 264 -7.78 7.69 -39.21
CA ASP A 264 -9.19 7.70 -38.83
C ASP A 264 -9.51 8.84 -37.84
N ILE A 265 -8.62 9.07 -36.87
CA ILE A 265 -8.75 10.21 -35.93
C ILE A 265 -8.56 11.54 -36.65
N CYS A 266 -7.57 11.68 -37.55
CA CYS A 266 -7.39 12.90 -38.34
C CYS A 266 -8.65 13.23 -39.15
N ASN A 267 -9.28 12.23 -39.76
CA ASN A 267 -10.53 12.38 -40.51
C ASN A 267 -11.67 12.91 -39.62
N LEU A 268 -11.80 12.40 -38.39
CA LEU A 268 -12.82 12.87 -37.44
C LEU A 268 -12.64 14.34 -37.04
N PHE A 269 -11.39 14.83 -36.99
CA PHE A 269 -11.06 16.22 -36.67
C PHE A 269 -10.85 17.10 -37.91
N SER A 270 -11.07 16.58 -39.13
CA SER A 270 -10.78 17.29 -40.39
C SER A 270 -9.34 17.81 -40.49
N LEU A 271 -8.37 17.04 -39.99
CA LEU A 271 -6.94 17.34 -40.05
C LEU A 271 -6.26 16.64 -41.23
N ASP A 272 -5.27 17.30 -41.85
CA ASP A 272 -4.44 16.67 -42.87
C ASP A 272 -3.41 15.72 -42.23
N ALA A 273 -3.67 14.42 -42.35
CA ALA A 273 -2.83 13.36 -41.79
C ALA A 273 -1.36 13.46 -42.24
N ASN A 274 -1.06 13.96 -43.44
CA ASN A 274 0.32 14.06 -43.95
C ASN A 274 1.14 15.11 -43.18
N ASN A 275 0.49 16.12 -42.61
CA ASN A 275 1.15 17.18 -41.87
C ASN A 275 1.25 16.86 -40.37
N VAL A 276 0.19 16.26 -39.82
CA VAL A 276 0.02 16.09 -38.38
C VAL A 276 0.67 14.80 -37.85
N ILE A 277 0.70 13.71 -38.62
CA ILE A 277 1.33 12.46 -38.18
C ILE A 277 2.85 12.62 -38.19
N LYS A 278 3.50 12.30 -37.08
CA LYS A 278 4.97 12.30 -36.96
C LYS A 278 5.47 10.96 -36.45
N PHE A 279 6.48 10.42 -37.12
CA PHE A 279 7.17 9.21 -36.67
C PHE A 279 8.21 9.56 -35.61
N VAL A 280 8.21 8.82 -34.52
CA VAL A 280 9.13 8.94 -33.39
C VAL A 280 9.88 7.63 -33.20
N GLU A 281 10.88 7.65 -32.32
CA GLU A 281 11.66 6.46 -31.97
C GLU A 281 10.74 5.28 -31.60
N ASN A 282 11.09 4.09 -32.09
CA ASN A 282 10.32 2.88 -31.81
C ASN A 282 10.50 2.46 -30.35
N ARG A 283 9.53 1.72 -29.82
CA ARG A 283 9.65 1.15 -28.47
C ARG A 283 10.54 -0.09 -28.50
N PRO A 284 11.33 -0.35 -27.44
CA PRO A 284 11.99 -1.64 -27.27
C PRO A 284 10.94 -2.77 -27.25
N PHE A 285 11.16 -3.81 -28.05
CA PHE A 285 10.29 -4.99 -28.11
C PHE A 285 8.81 -4.66 -28.43
N ASN A 286 8.60 -3.82 -29.45
CA ASN A 286 7.28 -3.50 -29.97
C ASN A 286 6.82 -4.57 -30.97
N ASP A 287 6.18 -5.63 -30.48
CA ASP A 287 5.70 -6.75 -31.30
C ASP A 287 4.89 -6.27 -32.51
N GLN A 288 5.09 -6.85 -33.69
CA GLN A 288 4.43 -6.37 -34.90
C GLN A 288 2.95 -6.66 -34.88
N ARG A 289 2.53 -7.86 -34.47
CA ARG A 289 1.14 -8.30 -34.55
C ARG A 289 0.74 -9.12 -33.34
N TYR A 290 -0.47 -8.86 -32.83
CA TYR A 290 -1.17 -9.74 -31.90
C TYR A 290 -2.48 -10.21 -32.54
N PHE A 291 -2.63 -11.52 -32.70
CA PHE A 291 -3.80 -12.10 -33.33
C PHE A 291 -4.38 -13.20 -32.45
N LEU A 292 -5.65 -13.04 -32.03
CA LEU A 292 -6.36 -13.98 -31.16
C LEU A 292 -7.43 -14.77 -31.91
N ASP A 293 -7.64 -16.01 -31.51
CA ASP A 293 -8.89 -16.73 -31.79
C ASP A 293 -9.89 -16.52 -30.63
N ASP A 294 -11.08 -16.01 -30.94
CA ASP A 294 -12.16 -15.67 -30.01
C ASP A 294 -13.37 -16.62 -30.10
N GLN A 295 -13.27 -17.70 -30.88
CA GLN A 295 -14.40 -18.59 -31.17
C GLN A 295 -15.00 -19.23 -29.90
N LYS A 296 -14.17 -19.53 -28.90
CA LYS A 296 -14.62 -20.15 -27.64
C LYS A 296 -15.59 -19.26 -26.87
N LEU A 297 -15.34 -17.96 -26.81
CA LEU A 297 -16.23 -17.01 -26.16
C LEU A 297 -17.49 -16.75 -26.98
N LYS A 298 -17.37 -16.71 -28.32
CA LYS A 298 -18.54 -16.63 -29.22
C LYS A 298 -19.50 -17.81 -29.02
N ASN A 299 -18.97 -19.01 -28.80
CA ASN A 299 -19.78 -20.19 -28.51
C ASN A 299 -20.52 -20.10 -27.16
N LEU A 300 -20.10 -19.23 -26.22
CA LEU A 300 -20.89 -18.90 -25.01
C LEU A 300 -22.04 -17.90 -25.27
N GLY A 301 -22.13 -17.38 -26.50
CA GLY A 301 -23.16 -16.45 -26.95
C GLY A 301 -22.77 -14.97 -26.82
N TRP A 302 -21.48 -14.65 -26.76
CA TRP A 302 -21.00 -13.28 -26.90
C TRP A 302 -20.77 -12.93 -28.38
N SER A 303 -20.97 -11.66 -28.73
CA SER A 303 -20.61 -11.12 -30.05
C SER A 303 -20.35 -9.64 -29.95
N GLU A 304 -19.42 -9.13 -30.75
CA GLU A 304 -19.14 -7.70 -30.91
C GLU A 304 -20.36 -6.98 -31.50
N LYS A 305 -20.83 -5.90 -30.87
CA LYS A 305 -22.02 -5.15 -31.31
C LYS A 305 -21.67 -3.79 -31.90
N THR A 306 -20.55 -3.20 -31.50
CA THR A 306 -20.14 -1.86 -31.89
C THR A 306 -19.16 -1.93 -33.05
N THR A 307 -19.45 -1.23 -34.15
CA THR A 307 -18.47 -1.09 -35.24
C THR A 307 -17.33 -0.16 -34.83
N TRP A 308 -16.19 -0.25 -35.53
CA TRP A 308 -15.05 0.64 -35.27
C TRP A 308 -15.42 2.11 -35.38
N GLU A 309 -16.14 2.47 -36.45
CA GLU A 309 -16.51 3.85 -36.76
C GLU A 309 -17.40 4.43 -35.66
N GLU A 310 -18.37 3.64 -35.19
CA GLU A 310 -19.29 4.04 -34.13
C GLU A 310 -18.59 4.13 -32.76
N GLY A 311 -17.73 3.16 -32.45
CA GLY A 311 -16.98 3.17 -31.20
C GLY A 311 -15.99 4.32 -31.14
N LEU A 312 -15.29 4.61 -32.24
CA LEU A 312 -14.33 5.71 -32.33
C LEU A 312 -15.04 7.07 -32.20
N ARG A 313 -16.19 7.24 -32.87
CA ARG A 313 -17.05 8.42 -32.73
C ARG A 313 -17.48 8.64 -31.28
N LYS A 314 -18.03 7.63 -30.62
CA LYS A 314 -18.43 7.69 -29.20
C LYS A 314 -17.26 8.03 -28.28
N THR A 315 -16.09 7.48 -28.56
CA THR A 315 -14.87 7.75 -27.79
C THR A 315 -14.49 9.23 -27.93
N MET A 316 -14.44 9.75 -29.15
CA MET A 316 -14.14 11.15 -29.44
C MET A 316 -15.15 12.11 -28.80
N GLU A 317 -16.46 11.82 -28.93
CA GLU A 317 -17.53 12.61 -28.29
C GLU A 317 -17.39 12.67 -26.77
N TRP A 318 -16.95 11.57 -26.15
CA TRP A 318 -16.72 11.55 -24.73
C TRP A 318 -15.52 12.43 -24.32
N TYR A 319 -14.38 12.34 -25.01
CA TYR A 319 -13.21 13.18 -24.68
C TYR A 319 -13.46 14.67 -24.93
N THR A 320 -14.17 14.99 -26.01
CA THR A 320 -14.55 16.38 -26.33
C THR A 320 -15.52 16.95 -25.29
N SER A 321 -16.42 16.14 -24.75
CA SER A 321 -17.35 16.55 -23.70
C SER A 321 -16.73 16.52 -22.29
N ASN A 322 -15.56 15.90 -22.10
CA ASN A 322 -14.93 15.72 -20.79
C ASN A 322 -13.42 16.07 -20.79
N PRO A 323 -13.01 17.27 -21.24
CA PRO A 323 -11.60 17.63 -21.40
C PRO A 323 -10.82 17.61 -20.07
N GLU A 324 -11.47 17.97 -18.97
CA GLU A 324 -10.88 18.07 -17.63
C GLU A 324 -11.05 16.79 -16.78
N TRP A 325 -11.40 15.66 -17.40
CA TRP A 325 -11.71 14.43 -16.65
C TRP A 325 -10.54 13.96 -15.78
N TRP A 326 -9.34 13.97 -16.38
CA TRP A 326 -8.08 13.47 -15.81
C TRP A 326 -7.22 14.57 -15.17
N GLY A 327 -7.56 15.84 -15.33
CA GLY A 327 -6.74 16.98 -14.92
C GLY A 327 -5.56 17.19 -15.88
N ASP A 328 -4.39 17.57 -15.36
CA ASP A 328 -3.20 17.75 -16.17
C ASP A 328 -2.70 16.40 -16.73
N VAL A 329 -2.68 16.32 -18.07
CA VAL A 329 -2.30 15.14 -18.85
C VAL A 329 -1.09 15.42 -19.74
N SER A 330 -0.44 16.58 -19.62
CA SER A 330 0.68 17.00 -20.45
C SER A 330 1.79 15.93 -20.54
N GLY A 331 2.16 15.35 -19.39
CA GLY A 331 3.15 14.26 -19.33
C GLY A 331 2.70 12.97 -20.04
N ALA A 332 1.41 12.64 -20.03
CA ALA A 332 0.87 11.44 -20.70
C ALA A 332 0.88 11.58 -22.23
N LEU A 333 0.83 12.81 -22.74
CA LEU A 333 0.77 13.09 -24.17
C LEU A 333 2.16 13.10 -24.84
N LEU A 334 3.23 13.04 -24.04
CA LEU A 334 4.57 12.84 -24.58
C LEU A 334 4.64 11.53 -25.38
N PRO A 335 5.46 11.47 -26.45
CA PRO A 335 5.63 10.24 -27.23
C PRO A 335 6.06 9.06 -26.35
N HIS A 336 7.07 9.26 -25.49
CA HIS A 336 7.53 8.28 -24.50
C HIS A 336 7.33 8.83 -23.08
N PRO A 337 6.18 8.57 -22.43
CA PRO A 337 5.93 9.03 -21.07
C PRO A 337 6.93 8.36 -20.10
N ARG A 338 7.55 9.14 -19.22
CA ARG A 338 8.37 8.62 -18.11
C ARG A 338 7.69 8.92 -16.78
N MET A 339 7.52 7.91 -15.94
CA MET A 339 6.84 7.98 -14.64
C MET A 339 7.40 9.08 -13.70
N LEU A 340 8.68 9.46 -13.86
CA LEU A 340 9.33 10.57 -13.15
C LEU A 340 8.64 11.93 -13.33
N MET A 341 7.76 12.10 -14.32
CA MET A 341 7.00 13.34 -14.55
C MET A 341 5.53 13.28 -14.12
N MET A 342 5.00 12.12 -13.67
CA MET A 342 3.57 11.98 -13.33
C MET A 342 3.29 11.79 -11.83
N ALA A 343 4.32 11.53 -11.02
CA ALA A 343 4.21 11.46 -9.57
C ALA A 343 4.46 12.85 -8.96
N GLY A 344 3.41 13.67 -8.84
CA GLY A 344 3.60 15.01 -8.29
C GLY A 344 2.37 15.90 -8.18
N VAL A 345 1.19 15.39 -7.82
CA VAL A 345 0.14 16.21 -7.20
C VAL A 345 -0.67 15.32 -6.25
N GLU A 346 -0.34 15.33 -4.96
CA GLU A 346 -1.37 15.06 -3.95
C GLU A 346 -2.47 16.12 -4.16
N ARG A 347 -3.66 15.71 -4.61
CA ARG A 347 -4.82 16.61 -4.70
C ARG A 347 -5.21 17.03 -3.28
N GLN A 348 -4.59 18.10 -2.79
CA GLN A 348 -5.15 18.94 -1.74
C GLN A 348 -6.29 19.74 -2.38
N CYS A 349 -7.53 19.44 -2.00
CA CYS A 349 -8.57 20.44 -2.03
C CYS A 349 -8.35 21.32 -0.81
N ASP A 350 -7.85 22.54 -0.99
CA ASP A 350 -8.37 23.75 -0.33
C ASP A 350 -7.58 25.01 -0.72
N GLY A 351 -8.35 26.10 -0.89
CA GLY A 351 -8.06 27.55 -0.96
C GLY A 351 -6.64 28.11 -1.07
N SER A 352 -6.43 28.86 -2.15
CA SER A 352 -5.74 30.18 -2.25
C SER A 352 -4.38 30.39 -1.59
N GLU A 353 -3.33 30.57 -2.40
CA GLU A 353 -2.64 31.86 -2.67
C GLU A 353 -1.32 31.62 -3.44
N GLU A 354 -1.02 32.53 -4.37
CA GLU A 354 0.13 32.54 -5.28
C GLU A 354 1.44 32.91 -4.57
N VAL A 355 2.56 32.23 -4.88
CA VAL A 355 3.90 32.85 -4.84
C VAL A 355 4.82 32.26 -5.92
N GLU A 356 5.45 33.17 -6.66
CA GLU A 356 6.30 32.97 -7.84
C GLU A 356 7.68 32.32 -7.59
N SER A 357 8.19 31.81 -8.72
CA SER A 357 9.48 31.20 -9.02
C SER A 357 10.76 31.93 -8.60
N LYS A 358 11.86 31.16 -8.43
CA LYS A 358 13.17 31.45 -9.05
C LYS A 358 14.12 30.24 -9.03
N VAL A 359 14.57 29.87 -10.22
CA VAL A 359 15.58 28.84 -10.50
C VAL A 359 16.94 29.53 -10.66
N SER A 360 17.98 29.04 -9.98
CA SER A 360 19.36 29.43 -10.26
C SER A 360 20.24 28.20 -10.51
N LYS A 361 20.82 28.16 -11.71
CA LYS A 361 21.86 27.23 -12.17
C LYS A 361 23.19 27.54 -11.48
N SER A 362 23.96 26.52 -11.10
CA SER A 362 25.42 26.64 -10.94
C SER A 362 26.15 25.36 -11.34
N THR A 363 27.13 25.56 -12.22
CA THR A 363 28.05 24.63 -12.88
C THR A 363 29.26 24.23 -12.02
N ASN A 364 29.78 23.00 -12.25
CA ASN A 364 31.19 22.52 -12.31
C ASN A 364 32.26 23.22 -11.44
N SER A 365 33.23 22.61 -10.75
CA SER A 365 33.83 21.24 -10.68
C SER A 365 35.00 21.31 -9.64
N PRO A 366 36.02 20.42 -9.53
CA PRO A 366 36.28 19.71 -8.27
C PRO A 366 37.70 19.88 -7.66
N SER A 367 37.87 19.26 -6.47
CA SER A 367 39.12 18.76 -5.87
C SER A 367 40.07 19.75 -5.17
N GLN A 368 40.39 19.50 -3.89
CA GLN A 368 41.63 18.83 -3.50
C GLN A 368 41.72 18.60 -1.98
N ASN A 369 42.15 17.39 -1.62
CA ASN A 369 42.50 16.93 -0.29
C ASN A 369 43.64 17.75 0.32
N LYS A 370 43.57 18.02 1.63
CA LYS A 370 44.74 17.96 2.53
C LYS A 370 44.33 17.75 3.99
N MET A 371 44.79 16.64 4.55
CA MET A 371 44.74 16.31 5.97
C MET A 371 45.70 17.22 6.75
N VAL A 372 45.25 17.74 7.91
CA VAL A 372 46.10 18.18 9.01
C VAL A 372 45.41 17.80 10.32
N VAL A 373 46.12 17.10 11.20
CA VAL A 373 45.74 16.75 12.59
C VAL A 373 46.76 17.44 13.53
N PRO A 374 46.52 17.59 14.84
CA PRO A 374 45.79 18.68 15.48
C PRO A 374 46.73 19.54 16.38
N THR A 375 46.28 20.71 16.83
CA THR A 375 46.95 21.41 17.94
C THR A 375 45.94 21.78 19.03
N LEU A 376 46.17 21.21 20.21
CA LEU A 376 45.47 21.48 21.45
C LEU A 376 45.63 22.94 21.86
N ARG A 377 44.52 23.66 22.04
CA ARG A 377 44.44 24.83 22.90
C ARG A 377 43.26 24.68 23.85
N ALA A 378 43.59 24.52 25.12
CA ALA A 378 42.66 24.68 26.22
C ALA A 378 42.18 26.15 26.26
N ALA A 379 40.87 26.34 26.28
CA ALA A 379 40.25 27.61 26.61
C ALA A 379 39.14 27.34 27.64
N VAL A 380 39.37 27.86 28.84
CA VAL A 380 38.41 27.97 29.93
C VAL A 380 37.35 29.00 29.52
N GLY A 381 36.08 28.61 29.50
CA GLY A 381 34.95 29.51 29.27
C GLY A 381 33.61 28.83 29.55
N SER A 382 32.88 29.36 30.54
CA SER A 382 31.44 29.25 30.92
C SER A 382 30.61 28.02 30.47
N PRO A 383 29.67 27.51 31.29
CA PRO A 383 28.84 26.37 30.92
C PRO A 383 27.82 26.79 29.83
N HIS A 384 28.24 26.76 28.56
CA HIS A 384 27.33 26.79 27.44
C HIS A 384 26.43 25.55 27.55
N LYS A 385 25.14 25.76 27.79
CA LYS A 385 24.09 24.74 27.58
C LYS A 385 24.31 24.18 26.17
N SER A 386 24.90 22.98 26.06
CA SER A 386 25.17 22.41 24.74
C SER A 386 23.83 22.20 24.05
N SER A 387 23.64 22.83 22.90
CA SER A 387 22.44 22.64 22.09
C SER A 387 22.40 21.17 21.68
N ARG A 388 21.49 20.39 22.27
CA ARG A 388 21.31 18.99 21.94
C ARG A 388 20.85 18.89 20.48
N LYS A 389 21.48 18.02 19.70
CA LYS A 389 21.06 17.67 18.35
C LYS A 389 20.73 16.19 18.27
N PHE A 390 19.61 15.81 17.67
CA PHE A 390 19.14 14.42 17.62
C PHE A 390 19.20 13.85 16.21
N LEU A 391 19.58 12.57 16.09
CA LEU A 391 19.43 11.78 14.87
C LEU A 391 18.33 10.75 15.11
N ILE A 392 17.28 10.77 14.28
CA ILE A 392 16.10 9.92 14.45
C ILE A 392 16.01 8.90 13.32
N TYR A 393 15.94 7.61 13.66
CA TYR A 393 15.61 6.54 12.73
C TYR A 393 14.14 6.15 12.86
N GLY A 394 13.50 5.83 11.72
CA GLY A 394 12.09 5.45 11.67
C GLY A 394 11.13 6.58 11.26
N ARG A 395 11.55 7.49 10.36
CA ARG A 395 10.76 8.64 9.87
C ARG A 395 9.32 8.29 9.44
N THR A 396 9.15 7.19 8.71
CA THR A 396 7.85 6.72 8.20
C THR A 396 7.07 5.90 9.24
N GLY A 397 7.69 5.64 10.39
CA GLY A 397 7.08 5.00 11.55
C GLY A 397 6.29 6.00 12.39
N TRP A 398 5.36 5.46 13.20
CA TRP A 398 4.45 6.29 13.99
C TRP A 398 5.18 7.07 15.09
N ILE A 399 5.99 6.38 15.90
CA ILE A 399 6.81 7.01 16.95
C ILE A 399 7.85 7.96 16.35
N GLY A 400 8.56 7.56 15.29
CA GLY A 400 9.59 8.40 14.67
C GLY A 400 9.03 9.69 14.05
N GLY A 401 7.83 9.63 13.47
CA GLY A 401 7.11 10.82 13.01
C GLY A 401 6.70 11.76 14.16
N LEU A 402 6.18 11.20 15.26
CA LEU A 402 5.81 12.00 16.45
C LEU A 402 7.03 12.64 17.11
N LEU A 403 8.16 11.94 17.17
CA LEU A 403 9.40 12.50 17.72
C LEU A 403 9.90 13.71 16.95
N GLY A 404 9.79 13.70 15.61
CA GLY A 404 10.11 14.87 14.79
C GLY A 404 9.26 16.07 15.19
N LYS A 405 7.94 15.90 15.26
CA LYS A 405 7.00 16.94 15.70
C LYS A 405 7.31 17.47 17.10
N ILE A 406 7.70 16.59 18.03
CA ILE A 406 8.09 16.97 19.39
C ILE A 406 9.39 17.79 19.36
N CYS A 407 10.37 17.39 18.56
CA CYS A 407 11.62 18.14 18.40
C CYS A 407 11.37 19.53 17.80
N GLU A 408 10.54 19.62 16.76
CA GLU A 408 10.10 20.91 16.18
C GLU A 408 9.45 21.80 17.24
N LYS A 409 8.47 21.27 17.99
CA LYS A 409 7.74 22.00 19.02
C LYS A 409 8.64 22.47 20.17
N GLN A 410 9.65 21.68 20.54
CA GLN A 410 10.61 22.02 21.61
C GLN A 410 11.83 22.82 21.10
N GLY A 411 11.92 23.11 19.80
CA GLY A 411 13.08 23.80 19.22
C GLY A 411 14.38 23.02 19.32
N ILE A 412 14.31 21.67 19.30
CA ILE A 412 15.49 20.80 19.35
C ILE A 412 15.93 20.48 17.92
N PRO A 413 17.16 20.86 17.52
CA PRO A 413 17.70 20.48 16.22
C PRO A 413 17.69 18.96 16.03
N TYR A 414 17.15 18.49 14.92
CA TYR A 414 17.16 17.07 14.59
C TYR A 414 17.26 16.82 13.10
N GLU A 415 17.72 15.63 12.74
CA GLU A 415 17.68 15.12 11.37
C GLU A 415 17.21 13.66 11.37
N TYR A 416 16.62 13.23 10.26
CA TYR A 416 16.26 11.83 10.06
C TYR A 416 17.41 11.08 9.38
N GLY A 417 17.73 9.89 9.92
CA GLY A 417 18.67 8.98 9.28
C GLY A 417 18.14 8.47 7.93
N LYS A 418 19.06 8.29 6.97
CA LYS A 418 18.73 7.85 5.61
C LYS A 418 19.02 6.35 5.41
N GLY A 419 19.93 5.80 6.21
CA GLY A 419 20.33 4.39 6.11
C GLY A 419 19.29 3.40 6.59
N ARG A 420 19.34 2.19 6.00
CA ARG A 420 18.78 0.99 6.64
C ARG A 420 19.69 0.62 7.81
N LEU A 421 19.10 0.12 8.90
CA LEU A 421 19.86 -0.14 10.12
C LEU A 421 20.92 -1.23 9.97
N GLU A 422 20.71 -2.17 9.05
CA GLU A 422 21.71 -3.20 8.72
C GLU A 422 22.90 -2.69 7.89
N ASP A 423 22.84 -1.46 7.35
CA ASP A 423 23.92 -0.85 6.56
C ASP A 423 24.81 0.02 7.45
N ARG A 424 25.83 -0.61 8.04
CA ARG A 424 26.78 0.05 8.93
C ARG A 424 27.43 1.29 8.31
N SER A 425 27.86 1.21 7.05
CA SER A 425 28.57 2.30 6.37
C SER A 425 27.68 3.54 6.26
N GLN A 426 26.41 3.34 5.94
CA GLN A 426 25.46 4.45 5.89
C GLN A 426 25.15 5.05 7.26
N LEU A 427 25.05 4.23 8.32
CA LEU A 427 24.87 4.73 9.69
C LEU A 427 26.04 5.62 10.14
N ILE A 428 27.27 5.20 9.83
CA ILE A 428 28.47 6.00 10.11
C ILE A 428 28.42 7.33 9.35
N MET A 429 28.05 7.31 8.07
CA MET A 429 27.90 8.54 7.28
C MET A 429 26.81 9.46 7.85
N ASP A 430 25.65 8.92 8.25
CA ASP A 430 24.57 9.69 8.86
C ASP A 430 25.07 10.39 10.14
N ILE A 431 25.78 9.68 11.02
CA ILE A 431 26.34 10.26 12.25
C ILE A 431 27.40 11.33 11.95
N GLN A 432 28.30 11.08 11.00
CA GLN A 432 29.36 12.04 10.64
C GLN A 432 28.81 13.33 10.03
N ASN A 433 27.77 13.21 9.21
CA ASN A 433 27.12 14.36 8.56
C ASN A 433 26.30 15.17 9.56
N VAL A 434 25.47 14.48 10.35
CA VAL A 434 24.52 15.14 11.26
C VAL A 434 25.23 15.66 12.51
N LYS A 435 26.28 14.97 12.98
CA LYS A 435 26.98 15.23 14.25
C LYS A 435 25.99 15.31 15.43
N PRO A 436 25.16 14.27 15.63
CA PRO A 436 24.17 14.29 16.70
C PRO A 436 24.85 14.16 18.06
N THR A 437 24.11 14.54 19.10
CA THR A 437 24.44 14.25 20.49
C THR A 437 23.80 12.95 20.97
N HIS A 438 22.64 12.59 20.41
CA HIS A 438 21.84 11.42 20.77
C HIS A 438 21.21 10.82 19.53
N VAL A 439 20.99 9.52 19.55
CA VAL A 439 20.31 8.78 18.49
C VAL A 439 19.02 8.19 19.03
N PHE A 440 17.90 8.40 18.33
CA PHE A 440 16.62 7.77 18.64
C PHE A 440 16.33 6.69 17.61
N ASN A 441 16.25 5.44 18.05
CA ASN A 441 15.88 4.30 17.23
C ASN A 441 14.39 3.97 17.40
N ALA A 442 13.55 4.55 16.55
CA ALA A 442 12.15 4.16 16.38
C ALA A 442 11.91 3.32 15.11
N ALA A 443 13.00 2.83 14.49
CA ALA A 443 12.92 1.96 13.32
C ALA A 443 12.74 0.50 13.76
N GLY A 444 11.94 -0.23 12.98
CA GLY A 444 11.64 -1.63 13.23
C GLY A 444 10.51 -2.12 12.35
N VAL A 445 10.43 -3.44 12.19
CA VAL A 445 9.35 -4.11 11.48
C VAL A 445 8.46 -4.80 12.51
N THR A 446 7.24 -4.30 12.66
CA THR A 446 6.18 -4.91 13.47
C THR A 446 5.25 -5.79 12.64
N GLY A 447 5.65 -6.08 11.39
CA GLY A 447 4.81 -6.67 10.37
C GLY A 447 3.84 -5.68 9.72
N ARG A 448 3.49 -5.91 8.44
CA ARG A 448 2.41 -5.19 7.75
C ARG A 448 1.41 -6.23 7.23
N PRO A 449 0.12 -6.18 7.63
CA PRO A 449 -0.52 -5.12 8.43
C PRO A 449 -0.47 -5.35 9.95
N ASN A 450 -0.09 -6.55 10.40
CA ASN A 450 0.04 -6.88 11.82
C ASN A 450 1.25 -7.81 12.09
N VAL A 451 1.44 -8.17 13.36
CA VAL A 451 2.58 -8.95 13.86
C VAL A 451 2.72 -10.33 13.22
N ASP A 452 1.64 -10.91 12.71
CA ASP A 452 1.61 -12.24 12.09
C ASP A 452 2.44 -12.27 10.78
N TRP A 453 2.68 -11.11 10.14
CA TRP A 453 3.60 -11.00 8.99
C TRP A 453 5.03 -11.47 9.34
N CYS A 454 5.47 -11.26 10.59
CA CYS A 454 6.78 -11.70 11.05
C CYS A 454 6.91 -13.24 11.09
N GLU A 455 5.80 -13.99 11.13
CA GLU A 455 5.83 -15.45 11.09
C GLU A 455 6.29 -15.99 9.73
N SER A 456 5.93 -15.32 8.65
CA SER A 456 6.27 -15.71 7.27
C SER A 456 7.49 -14.98 6.71
N HIS A 457 7.93 -13.89 7.35
CA HIS A 457 9.06 -13.05 6.90
C HIS A 457 10.15 -12.98 7.97
N LYS A 458 10.58 -14.17 8.41
CA LYS A 458 11.55 -14.34 9.49
C LYS A 458 12.91 -13.70 9.16
N PRO A 459 13.50 -13.88 7.95
CA PRO A 459 14.78 -13.27 7.61
C PRO A 459 14.75 -11.73 7.64
N GLU A 460 13.69 -11.11 7.13
CA GLU A 460 13.52 -9.65 7.12
C GLU A 460 13.35 -9.10 8.54
N THR A 461 12.57 -9.81 9.36
CA THR A 461 12.35 -9.47 10.76
C THR A 461 13.66 -9.56 11.53
N ILE A 462 14.47 -10.62 11.36
CA ILE A 462 15.80 -10.75 11.96
C ILE A 462 16.72 -9.62 11.48
N ARG A 463 16.80 -9.39 10.17
CA ARG A 463 17.69 -8.38 9.56
C ARG A 463 17.42 -7.00 10.13
N THR A 464 16.15 -6.60 10.25
CA THR A 464 15.81 -5.26 10.71
C THR A 464 15.80 -5.16 12.24
N ASN A 465 15.08 -6.04 12.93
CA ASN A 465 14.82 -5.91 14.36
C ASN A 465 16.00 -6.37 15.22
N VAL A 466 16.81 -7.31 14.74
CA VAL A 466 17.94 -7.86 15.50
C VAL A 466 19.24 -7.27 14.97
N VAL A 467 19.63 -7.62 13.73
CA VAL A 467 20.92 -7.23 13.16
C VAL A 467 21.02 -5.71 13.06
N GLY A 468 20.02 -5.04 12.49
CA GLY A 468 20.01 -3.59 12.36
C GLY A 468 20.07 -2.85 13.70
N THR A 469 19.24 -3.25 14.67
CA THR A 469 19.24 -2.62 16.00
C THR A 469 20.59 -2.76 16.70
N LEU A 470 21.21 -3.94 16.66
CA LEU A 470 22.54 -4.16 17.25
C LEU A 470 23.63 -3.39 16.51
N THR A 471 23.56 -3.32 15.18
CA THR A 471 24.49 -2.55 14.36
C THR A 471 24.43 -1.07 14.75
N LEU A 472 23.23 -0.52 14.93
CA LEU A 472 23.07 0.87 15.35
C LEU A 472 23.61 1.11 16.76
N ALA A 473 23.32 0.22 17.72
CA ALA A 473 23.82 0.34 19.09
C ALA A 473 25.36 0.37 19.14
N ASP A 474 25.98 -0.52 18.37
CA ASP A 474 27.43 -0.63 18.24
C ASP A 474 28.06 0.60 17.56
N VAL A 475 27.51 1.04 16.43
CA VAL A 475 27.98 2.27 15.75
C VAL A 475 27.84 3.49 16.67
N CYS A 476 26.74 3.61 17.41
CA CYS A 476 26.56 4.68 18.38
C CYS A 476 27.62 4.63 19.48
N ARG A 477 27.96 3.43 19.96
CA ARG A 477 28.98 3.22 20.99
C ARG A 477 30.35 3.66 20.53
N GLU A 478 30.76 3.27 19.32
CA GLU A 478 32.04 3.68 18.72
C GLU A 478 32.18 5.20 18.59
N HIS A 479 31.06 5.92 18.48
CA HIS A 479 31.03 7.38 18.36
C HIS A 479 30.69 8.09 19.69
N GLY A 480 30.64 7.38 20.81
CA GLY A 480 30.34 7.95 22.13
C GLY A 480 28.91 8.48 22.27
N LEU A 481 27.96 7.98 21.47
CA LEU A 481 26.57 8.41 21.43
C LEU A 481 25.67 7.52 22.27
N LEU A 482 24.74 8.15 23.00
CA LEU A 482 23.63 7.45 23.65
C LEU A 482 22.54 7.14 22.63
N MET A 483 22.13 5.88 22.58
CA MET A 483 21.01 5.40 21.77
C MET A 483 19.76 5.21 22.63
N MET A 484 18.71 5.96 22.32
CA MET A 484 17.35 5.76 22.84
C MET A 484 16.62 4.76 21.95
N ASN A 485 16.42 3.54 22.43
CA ASN A 485 15.84 2.44 21.67
C ASN A 485 14.40 2.17 22.08
N TYR A 486 13.45 2.32 21.15
CA TYR A 486 12.05 1.94 21.41
C TYR A 486 11.88 0.42 21.20
N ALA A 487 11.82 -0.29 22.31
CA ALA A 487 11.53 -1.72 22.38
C ALA A 487 10.05 -1.98 22.66
N THR A 488 9.71 -3.18 23.12
CA THR A 488 8.32 -3.61 23.28
C THR A 488 8.12 -4.35 24.60
N GLY A 489 7.04 -4.03 25.31
CA GLY A 489 6.57 -4.79 26.48
C GLY A 489 5.84 -6.10 26.11
N CYS A 490 5.60 -6.33 24.81
CA CYS A 490 4.97 -7.56 24.30
C CYS A 490 5.88 -8.80 24.35
N ILE A 491 6.71 -8.93 25.39
CA ILE A 491 7.65 -10.03 25.65
C ILE A 491 7.32 -10.78 26.95
N PHE A 492 6.23 -10.38 27.60
CA PHE A 492 5.70 -11.02 28.80
C PHE A 492 4.27 -11.52 28.62
N GLU A 493 3.91 -12.57 29.33
CA GLU A 493 2.54 -13.01 29.55
C GLU A 493 2.31 -13.26 31.05
N TYR A 494 1.09 -13.03 31.54
CA TYR A 494 0.74 -13.34 32.93
C TYR A 494 1.11 -14.79 33.28
N ASP A 495 1.69 -14.99 34.46
CA ASP A 495 2.15 -16.28 34.96
C ASP A 495 1.85 -16.44 36.46
N ALA A 496 2.39 -17.50 37.08
CA ALA A 496 2.12 -17.78 38.49
C ALA A 496 2.74 -16.75 39.45
N GLU A 497 3.83 -16.09 39.05
CA GLU A 497 4.51 -15.06 39.84
C GLU A 497 3.91 -13.67 39.59
N HIS A 498 3.28 -13.49 38.43
CA HIS A 498 2.58 -12.28 37.99
C HIS A 498 1.13 -12.61 37.60
N PRO A 499 0.23 -12.94 38.56
CA PRO A 499 -1.15 -13.28 38.23
C PRO A 499 -1.93 -12.07 37.70
N GLU A 500 -2.84 -12.30 36.76
CA GLU A 500 -3.74 -11.26 36.23
C GLU A 500 -4.53 -10.60 37.37
N GLY A 501 -4.50 -9.26 37.43
CA GLY A 501 -5.23 -8.48 38.43
C GLY A 501 -4.62 -8.46 39.83
N SER A 502 -3.41 -9.03 40.02
CA SER A 502 -2.71 -9.01 41.31
C SER A 502 -2.10 -7.65 41.68
N GLY A 503 -1.88 -6.77 40.69
CA GLY A 503 -1.10 -5.54 40.84
C GLY A 503 0.42 -5.77 40.89
N ILE A 504 0.87 -7.01 40.68
CA ILE A 504 2.28 -7.38 40.60
C ILE A 504 2.68 -7.37 39.12
N GLY A 505 3.36 -6.30 38.70
CA GLY A 505 3.85 -6.15 37.34
C GLY A 505 5.26 -6.68 37.14
N PHE A 506 5.58 -7.09 35.90
CA PHE A 506 6.92 -7.46 35.47
C PHE A 506 7.87 -6.25 35.56
N LYS A 507 9.01 -6.42 36.20
CA LYS A 507 10.08 -5.44 36.38
C LYS A 507 11.07 -5.45 35.21
N GLU A 508 12.00 -4.50 35.21
CA GLU A 508 13.02 -4.42 34.17
C GLU A 508 14.03 -5.59 34.20
N GLU A 509 14.28 -6.14 35.38
CA GLU A 509 15.14 -7.31 35.61
C GLU A 509 14.50 -8.66 35.26
N ASP A 510 13.18 -8.71 35.09
CA ASP A 510 12.48 -9.97 34.85
C ASP A 510 12.78 -10.54 33.47
N LYS A 511 12.92 -11.86 33.43
CA LYS A 511 13.24 -12.59 32.21
C LYS A 511 12.00 -12.69 31.32
N PRO A 512 12.08 -12.33 30.02
CA PRO A 512 10.98 -12.52 29.08
C PRO A 512 10.45 -13.94 29.08
N ASN A 513 9.15 -14.11 29.30
CA ASN A 513 8.48 -15.41 29.35
C ASN A 513 7.55 -15.66 28.14
N PHE A 514 7.29 -14.65 27.29
CA PHE A 514 6.41 -14.79 26.12
C PHE A 514 7.17 -14.89 24.80
N ALA A 515 6.98 -16.01 24.10
CA ALA A 515 7.51 -16.25 22.75
C ALA A 515 6.41 -16.61 21.73
N GLY A 516 5.15 -16.30 22.02
CA GLY A 516 3.98 -16.68 21.21
C GLY A 516 3.88 -16.02 19.84
N SER A 517 4.78 -15.09 19.49
CA SER A 517 4.98 -14.59 18.13
C SER A 517 6.47 -14.44 17.79
N PHE A 518 6.82 -14.60 16.52
CA PHE A 518 8.18 -14.43 16.02
C PHE A 518 8.71 -13.02 16.24
N TYR A 519 7.84 -12.01 16.10
CA TYR A 519 8.17 -10.64 16.48
C TYR A 519 8.60 -10.53 17.95
N SER A 520 7.76 -11.02 18.88
CA SER A 520 8.06 -10.99 20.32
C SER A 520 9.36 -11.76 20.62
N LYS A 521 9.55 -12.92 19.99
CA LYS A 521 10.78 -13.70 20.09
C LYS A 521 12.02 -12.89 19.67
N THR A 522 11.98 -12.24 18.51
CA THR A 522 13.12 -11.40 18.06
C THR A 522 13.38 -10.22 18.98
N LYS A 523 12.33 -9.63 19.56
CA LYS A 523 12.45 -8.48 20.46
C LYS A 523 12.99 -8.86 21.84
N ALA A 524 12.57 -10.01 22.39
CA ALA A 524 13.15 -10.55 23.61
C ALA A 524 14.64 -10.87 23.42
N MET A 525 15.01 -11.50 22.29
CA MET A 525 16.40 -11.82 21.96
C MET A 525 17.28 -10.58 21.80
N VAL A 526 16.80 -9.55 21.11
CA VAL A 526 17.61 -8.34 20.89
C VAL A 526 17.76 -7.52 22.18
N GLU A 527 16.74 -7.48 23.05
CA GLU A 527 16.83 -6.79 24.35
C GLU A 527 17.88 -7.44 25.24
N GLU A 528 17.91 -8.77 25.29
CA GLU A 528 18.91 -9.55 26.04
C GLU A 528 20.35 -9.29 25.56
N LEU A 529 20.54 -8.92 24.29
CA LEU A 529 21.85 -8.55 23.75
C LEU A 529 22.16 -7.06 23.96
N LEU A 530 21.15 -6.19 23.87
CA LEU A 530 21.31 -4.74 24.06
C LEU A 530 21.66 -4.36 25.49
N LYS A 531 21.31 -5.17 26.49
CA LYS A 531 21.68 -4.92 27.90
C LYS A 531 23.20 -4.86 28.14
N GLU A 532 23.98 -5.50 27.26
CA GLU A 532 25.44 -5.50 27.31
C GLU A 532 26.06 -4.21 26.73
N TYR A 533 25.25 -3.37 26.10
CA TYR A 533 25.66 -2.05 25.62
C TYR A 533 25.38 -0.98 26.67
N ASP A 534 26.44 -0.46 27.29
CA ASP A 534 26.35 0.60 28.29
C ASP A 534 25.75 1.91 27.73
N ASN A 535 25.83 2.13 26.41
CA ASN A 535 25.35 3.31 25.69
C ASN A 535 23.90 3.20 25.19
N VAL A 536 23.10 2.27 25.70
CA VAL A 536 21.71 2.09 25.27
C VAL A 536 20.73 2.37 26.41
N CYS A 537 19.67 3.11 26.09
CA CYS A 537 18.47 3.24 26.89
C CYS A 537 17.33 2.54 26.17
N THR A 538 16.85 1.43 26.73
CA THR A 538 15.77 0.63 26.15
C THR A 538 14.44 1.00 26.78
N LEU A 539 13.49 1.46 25.97
CA LEU A 539 12.16 1.89 26.38
C LEU A 539 11.14 0.84 25.92
N ARG A 540 10.60 0.02 26.85
CA ARG A 540 9.60 -1.00 26.53
C ARG A 540 8.22 -0.36 26.34
N VAL A 541 7.86 -0.06 25.09
CA VAL A 541 6.55 0.49 24.72
C VAL A 541 5.51 -0.63 24.69
N ARG A 542 4.29 -0.38 25.17
CA ARG A 542 3.24 -1.39 25.20
C ARG A 542 1.89 -0.79 24.80
N MET A 543 1.23 -1.41 23.82
CA MET A 543 -0.05 -0.98 23.22
C MET A 543 -0.21 0.55 23.12
N PRO A 544 0.58 1.22 22.26
CA PRO A 544 0.63 2.68 22.23
C PRO A 544 -0.71 3.33 21.84
N ILE A 545 -1.08 4.38 22.58
CA ILE A 545 -2.28 5.20 22.37
C ILE A 545 -1.85 6.67 22.19
N SER A 546 -2.55 7.40 21.32
CA SER A 546 -2.39 8.86 21.20
C SER A 546 -3.72 9.60 21.16
N SER A 547 -3.66 10.91 21.28
CA SER A 547 -4.80 11.82 21.09
C SER A 547 -5.36 11.82 19.66
N ASP A 548 -4.55 11.49 18.64
CA ASP A 548 -5.02 11.30 17.26
C ASP A 548 -5.81 10.00 17.10
N LEU A 549 -7.14 10.08 17.30
CA LEU A 549 -8.08 8.96 17.13
C LEU A 549 -8.37 8.62 15.66
N SER A 550 -7.84 9.39 14.69
CA SER A 550 -7.96 9.07 13.26
C SER A 550 -6.90 8.06 12.80
N ASN A 551 -5.80 7.93 13.54
CA ASN A 551 -4.67 7.10 13.18
C ASN A 551 -5.02 5.60 13.27
N PRO A 552 -4.92 4.82 12.18
CA PRO A 552 -5.26 3.40 12.19
C PRO A 552 -4.34 2.53 13.07
N ARG A 553 -3.17 3.04 13.50
CA ARG A 553 -2.29 2.34 14.42
C ARG A 553 -2.67 2.52 15.88
N ASN A 554 -3.46 3.55 16.20
CA ASN A 554 -3.93 3.85 17.54
C ASN A 554 -4.80 2.72 18.08
N PHE A 555 -4.48 2.26 19.29
CA PHE A 555 -5.16 1.13 19.90
C PHE A 555 -6.67 1.41 20.09
N ILE A 556 -7.06 2.62 20.49
CA ILE A 556 -8.48 2.99 20.63
C ILE A 556 -9.21 2.89 19.28
N THR A 557 -8.61 3.44 18.22
CA THR A 557 -9.15 3.39 16.84
C THR A 557 -9.29 1.96 16.31
N LYS A 558 -8.43 1.04 16.76
CA LYS A 558 -8.55 -0.38 16.42
C LYS A 558 -9.72 -1.03 17.13
N ILE A 559 -9.76 -0.92 18.46
CA ILE A 559 -10.80 -1.60 19.25
C ILE A 559 -12.19 -1.03 19.01
N SER A 560 -12.30 0.26 18.65
CA SER A 560 -13.58 0.88 18.29
C SER A 560 -14.15 0.40 16.95
N ARG A 561 -13.36 -0.33 16.14
CA ARG A 561 -13.77 -0.93 14.86
C ARG A 561 -14.01 -2.44 14.96
N TYR A 562 -13.73 -3.04 16.11
CA TYR A 562 -13.90 -4.47 16.30
C TYR A 562 -15.33 -4.78 16.72
N ASN A 563 -15.92 -5.81 16.10
CA ASN A 563 -17.26 -6.29 16.47
C ASN A 563 -17.28 -6.92 17.88
N LYS A 564 -16.15 -7.49 18.29
CA LYS A 564 -15.95 -8.11 19.60
C LYS A 564 -14.54 -7.80 20.13
N VAL A 565 -14.41 -7.59 21.43
CA VAL A 565 -13.13 -7.36 22.12
C VAL A 565 -12.89 -8.39 23.23
N VAL A 566 -11.66 -8.46 23.74
CA VAL A 566 -11.32 -9.34 24.87
C VAL A 566 -10.95 -8.49 26.07
N ASN A 567 -11.64 -8.71 27.18
CA ASN A 567 -11.52 -7.86 28.35
C ASN A 567 -10.39 -8.31 29.30
N ILE A 568 -9.14 -8.12 28.88
CA ILE A 568 -7.96 -8.42 29.71
C ILE A 568 -7.25 -7.11 30.11
N PRO A 569 -7.02 -6.87 31.42
CA PRO A 569 -6.23 -5.76 31.95
C PRO A 569 -4.78 -5.83 31.49
N ASN A 570 -4.19 -4.68 31.28
CA ASN A 570 -3.04 -4.57 30.41
C ASN A 570 -2.36 -3.19 30.59
N SER A 571 -1.04 -3.13 30.80
CA SER A 571 -0.32 -1.84 30.90
C SER A 571 -0.36 -1.09 29.56
N MET A 572 -0.27 0.23 29.48
CA MET A 572 -0.28 0.90 28.16
C MET A 572 0.62 2.13 28.15
N THR A 573 1.05 2.54 26.96
CA THR A 573 1.89 3.73 26.74
C THR A 573 1.04 4.83 26.10
N ILE A 574 0.74 5.90 26.84
CA ILE A 574 0.12 7.11 26.27
C ILE A 574 1.21 7.98 25.64
N LEU A 575 1.30 7.98 24.32
CA LEU A 575 2.39 8.60 23.56
C LEU A 575 2.48 10.13 23.77
N ASP A 576 1.34 10.79 23.91
CA ASP A 576 1.26 12.24 24.15
C ASP A 576 1.94 12.66 25.47
N GLU A 577 1.99 11.77 26.47
CA GLU A 577 2.68 11.99 27.74
C GLU A 577 4.10 11.43 27.73
N LEU A 578 4.26 10.19 27.28
CA LEU A 578 5.53 9.46 27.40
C LEU A 578 6.58 9.88 26.36
N LEU A 579 6.22 10.20 25.11
CA LEU A 579 7.26 10.61 24.15
C LEU A 579 8.00 11.90 24.56
N PRO A 580 7.35 12.94 25.09
CA PRO A 580 8.05 14.06 25.74
C PRO A 580 9.00 13.61 26.87
N ILE A 581 8.58 12.66 27.72
CA ILE A 581 9.44 12.09 28.77
C ILE A 581 10.66 11.40 28.17
N SER A 582 10.54 10.67 27.05
CA SER A 582 11.71 10.05 26.41
C SER A 582 12.77 11.06 25.94
N VAL A 583 12.34 12.27 25.54
CA VAL A 583 13.24 13.38 25.20
C VAL A 583 13.95 13.90 26.46
N GLU A 584 13.24 14.02 27.58
CA GLU A 584 13.85 14.38 28.87
C GLU A 584 14.81 13.30 29.39
N MET A 585 14.47 12.01 29.23
CA MET A 585 15.36 10.89 29.55
C MET A 585 16.66 10.97 28.74
N ALA A 586 16.58 11.29 27.45
CA ALA A 586 17.76 11.52 26.62
C ALA A 586 18.58 12.72 27.13
N LYS A 587 17.94 13.81 27.55
CA LYS A 587 18.63 14.97 28.14
C LYS A 587 19.35 14.61 29.45
N ARG A 588 18.75 13.73 30.27
CA ARG A 588 19.31 13.20 31.52
C ARG A 588 20.30 12.05 31.32
N ASN A 589 20.53 11.62 30.07
CA ASN A 589 21.39 10.49 29.72
C ASN A 589 21.01 9.18 30.43
N CYS A 590 19.71 8.92 30.61
CA CYS A 590 19.21 7.67 31.17
C CYS A 590 19.72 6.47 30.35
N ARG A 591 20.01 5.34 31.01
CA ARG A 591 20.56 4.10 30.41
C ARG A 591 19.83 2.87 30.95
N GLY A 592 20.07 1.73 30.34
CA GLY A 592 19.47 0.46 30.73
C GLY A 592 18.01 0.34 30.28
N ILE A 593 17.32 -0.67 30.81
CA ILE A 593 15.94 -1.00 30.45
C ILE A 593 14.97 -0.19 31.32
N TRP A 594 13.86 0.23 30.72
CA TRP A 594 12.76 0.96 31.35
C TRP A 594 11.42 0.42 30.87
N ASN A 595 10.54 0.05 31.79
CA ASN A 595 9.15 -0.22 31.52
C ASN A 595 8.46 1.09 31.14
N PHE A 596 8.30 1.33 29.84
CA PHE A 596 7.91 2.63 29.30
C PHE A 596 6.39 2.73 29.12
N THR A 597 5.68 2.55 30.23
CA THR A 597 4.22 2.54 30.32
C THR A 597 3.75 3.46 31.44
N ASN A 598 2.49 3.91 31.35
CA ASN A 598 1.85 4.57 32.48
C ASN A 598 1.62 3.57 33.62
N PRO A 599 1.69 4.00 34.91
CA PRO A 599 1.41 3.13 36.04
C PRO A 599 0.00 2.56 36.03
N GLY A 600 -0.09 1.26 36.32
CA GLY A 600 -1.33 0.50 36.39
C GLY A 600 -1.74 -0.13 35.06
N VAL A 601 -2.93 -0.72 35.08
CA VAL A 601 -3.52 -1.45 33.96
C VAL A 601 -4.88 -0.86 33.57
N VAL A 602 -5.24 -1.08 32.31
CA VAL A 602 -6.57 -0.78 31.81
C VAL A 602 -7.02 -1.89 30.87
N SER A 603 -8.26 -2.32 31.03
CA SER A 603 -8.88 -3.34 30.18
C SER A 603 -9.52 -2.72 28.94
N HIS A 604 -9.88 -3.56 27.97
CA HIS A 604 -10.55 -3.10 26.75
C HIS A 604 -11.92 -2.49 27.08
N ASN A 605 -12.69 -3.09 27.99
CA ASN A 605 -14.00 -2.56 28.35
C ASN A 605 -13.88 -1.19 29.02
N GLU A 606 -12.93 -0.99 29.92
CA GLU A 606 -12.73 0.31 30.58
C GLU A 606 -12.40 1.41 29.56
N ILE A 607 -11.60 1.11 28.53
CA ILE A 607 -11.32 2.07 27.44
C ILE A 607 -12.58 2.34 26.63
N LEU A 608 -13.37 1.31 26.30
CA LEU A 608 -14.60 1.47 25.52
C LEU A 608 -15.70 2.19 26.31
N GLU A 609 -15.76 2.05 27.63
CA GLU A 609 -16.61 2.83 28.51
C GLU A 609 -16.21 4.31 28.50
N MET A 610 -14.90 4.61 28.55
CA MET A 610 -14.42 5.98 28.38
C MET A 610 -14.72 6.50 26.96
N TYR A 611 -14.53 5.69 25.92
CA TYR A 611 -14.87 6.07 24.55
C TYR A 611 -16.36 6.40 24.40
N LYS A 612 -17.23 5.57 24.98
CA LYS A 612 -18.67 5.82 25.02
C LYS A 612 -18.99 7.12 25.76
N LYS A 613 -18.36 7.35 26.91
CA LYS A 613 -18.59 8.53 27.74
C LYS A 613 -18.14 9.84 27.08
N TYR A 614 -16.99 9.85 26.41
CA TYR A 614 -16.35 11.09 25.92
C TYR A 614 -16.50 11.33 24.42
N ILE A 615 -16.64 10.29 23.60
CA ILE A 615 -16.54 10.37 22.13
C ILE A 615 -17.87 10.04 21.43
N ASP A 616 -18.50 8.92 21.81
CA ASP A 616 -19.71 8.42 21.17
C ASP A 616 -20.64 7.73 22.17
N PRO A 617 -21.62 8.45 22.74
CA PRO A 617 -22.59 7.89 23.68
C PRO A 617 -23.43 6.73 23.14
N SER A 618 -23.53 6.60 21.81
CA SER A 618 -24.28 5.53 21.14
C SER A 618 -23.43 4.27 20.91
N PHE A 619 -22.15 4.28 21.27
CA PHE A 619 -21.25 3.17 21.01
C PHE A 619 -21.63 1.92 21.80
N GLU A 620 -21.62 0.77 21.12
CA GLU A 620 -21.89 -0.55 21.66
C GLU A 620 -20.79 -1.53 21.23
N TRP A 621 -20.50 -2.51 22.08
CA TRP A 621 -19.53 -3.56 21.79
C TRP A 621 -19.95 -4.89 22.43
N ALA A 622 -19.39 -5.98 21.94
CA ALA A 622 -19.52 -7.32 22.51
C ALA A 622 -18.16 -7.88 22.93
N ASN A 623 -18.15 -8.90 23.80
CA ASN A 623 -16.92 -9.58 24.22
C ASN A 623 -16.76 -10.94 23.54
N PHE A 624 -15.51 -11.36 23.36
CA PHE A 624 -15.11 -12.74 23.07
C PHE A 624 -14.84 -13.50 24.36
N THR A 625 -15.00 -14.83 24.34
CA THR A 625 -14.27 -15.70 25.26
C THR A 625 -12.83 -15.93 24.75
N LEU A 626 -11.88 -16.27 25.64
CA LEU A 626 -10.50 -16.58 25.25
C LEU A 626 -10.42 -17.71 24.20
N GLU A 627 -11.31 -18.70 24.32
CA GLU A 627 -11.43 -19.82 23.39
C GLU A 627 -11.96 -19.41 22.00
N GLU A 628 -12.87 -18.45 21.94
CA GLU A 628 -13.33 -17.86 20.68
C GLU A 628 -12.22 -17.04 20.01
N GLN A 629 -11.44 -16.28 20.79
CA GLN A 629 -10.32 -15.50 20.26
C GLN A 629 -9.22 -16.40 19.67
N ALA A 630 -8.89 -17.50 20.35
CA ALA A 630 -7.86 -18.44 19.91
C ALA A 630 -8.17 -19.10 18.56
N LYS A 631 -9.45 -19.20 18.18
CA LYS A 631 -9.88 -19.73 16.87
C LYS A 631 -9.69 -18.76 15.70
N VAL A 632 -9.44 -17.48 15.99
CA VAL A 632 -9.41 -16.38 14.99
C VAL A 632 -8.00 -15.80 14.80
N ILE A 633 -7.09 -15.99 15.76
CA ILE A 633 -5.72 -15.45 15.71
C ILE A 633 -4.72 -16.50 15.20
N VAL A 634 -3.77 -16.07 14.35
CA VAL A 634 -2.70 -16.94 13.82
C VAL A 634 -1.58 -17.15 14.85
N ALA A 635 -1.31 -16.15 15.69
CA ALA A 635 -0.31 -16.18 16.75
C ALA A 635 -0.89 -15.66 18.07
N ALA A 636 -0.39 -16.17 19.19
CA ALA A 636 -0.82 -15.76 20.52
C ALA A 636 -0.58 -14.25 20.75
N ARG A 637 -1.32 -13.66 21.69
CA ARG A 637 -1.19 -12.24 22.05
C ARG A 637 -0.67 -12.12 23.48
N SER A 638 0.29 -11.23 23.66
CA SER A 638 0.90 -10.93 24.95
C SER A 638 -0.02 -10.03 25.79
N ASN A 639 -0.40 -10.53 26.96
CA ASN A 639 -1.14 -9.78 27.98
C ASN A 639 -0.31 -9.75 29.26
N ASN A 640 -0.05 -8.57 29.80
CA ASN A 640 0.78 -8.41 30.97
C ASN A 640 0.56 -7.06 31.65
N GLU A 641 0.94 -7.02 32.92
CA GLU A 641 1.14 -5.82 33.71
C GLU A 641 2.65 -5.58 33.87
N MET A 642 3.09 -4.35 33.65
CA MET A 642 4.48 -3.94 33.78
C MET A 642 4.63 -3.02 35.00
N ASP A 643 5.65 -3.24 35.82
CA ASP A 643 5.96 -2.37 36.94
C ASP A 643 6.59 -1.07 36.43
N ALA A 644 5.83 0.03 36.49
CA ALA A 644 6.26 1.35 36.07
C ALA A 644 6.89 2.18 37.22
N SER A 645 7.13 1.59 38.40
CA SER A 645 7.62 2.30 39.59
C SER A 645 8.95 2.98 39.34
N LYS A 646 9.86 2.32 38.61
CA LYS A 646 11.16 2.90 38.23
C LYS A 646 10.99 4.21 37.44
N LEU A 647 10.12 4.20 36.42
CA LEU A 647 9.84 5.39 35.61
C LEU A 647 9.10 6.47 36.42
N LYS A 648 8.13 6.08 37.23
CA LYS A 648 7.37 6.98 38.11
C LYS A 648 8.24 7.67 39.16
N ASN A 649 9.25 6.98 39.69
CA ASN A 649 10.20 7.55 40.64
C ASN A 649 11.09 8.62 39.96
N GLU A 650 11.50 8.39 38.72
CA GLU A 650 12.31 9.35 37.94
C GLU A 650 11.47 10.53 37.41
N PHE A 651 10.19 10.31 37.14
CA PHE A 651 9.21 11.29 36.66
C PHE A 651 7.94 11.27 37.53
N PRO A 652 7.96 11.93 38.71
CA PRO A 652 6.84 11.93 39.64
C PRO A 652 5.54 12.52 39.08
N GLU A 653 5.61 13.31 38.00
CA GLU A 653 4.47 13.86 37.28
C GLU A 653 3.70 12.84 36.42
N LEU A 654 4.28 11.66 36.16
CA LEU A 654 3.72 10.63 35.30
C LEU A 654 2.35 10.17 35.82
N LEU A 655 1.30 10.33 35.03
CA LEU A 655 -0.05 10.00 35.48
C LEU A 655 -0.32 8.48 35.42
N PRO A 656 -1.15 7.95 36.35
CA PRO A 656 -1.73 6.61 36.20
C PRO A 656 -2.44 6.46 34.84
N ILE A 657 -2.48 5.24 34.30
CA ILE A 657 -2.95 4.99 32.93
C ILE A 657 -4.35 5.56 32.66
N LYS A 658 -5.28 5.42 33.61
CA LYS A 658 -6.66 5.91 33.47
C LYS A 658 -6.73 7.44 33.43
N ASP A 659 -5.95 8.12 34.28
CA ASP A 659 -5.91 9.58 34.33
C ASP A 659 -5.21 10.16 33.09
N SER A 660 -4.15 9.50 32.64
CA SER A 660 -3.44 9.86 31.41
C SER A 660 -4.34 9.73 30.17
N LEU A 661 -5.11 8.64 30.07
CA LEU A 661 -6.12 8.45 29.02
C LEU A 661 -7.14 9.58 29.02
N ILE A 662 -7.67 9.95 30.18
CA ILE A 662 -8.65 11.03 30.29
C ILE A 662 -8.03 12.34 29.82
N LYS A 663 -6.91 12.76 30.43
CA LYS A 663 -6.29 14.07 30.19
C LYS A 663 -5.77 14.25 28.77
N TYR A 664 -5.05 13.26 28.24
CA TYR A 664 -4.34 13.42 26.96
C TYR A 664 -5.12 12.88 25.77
N VAL A 665 -6.08 11.97 25.97
CA VAL A 665 -6.76 11.30 24.86
C VAL A 665 -8.23 11.66 24.79
N PHE A 666 -8.98 11.45 25.87
CA PHE A 666 -10.44 11.62 25.82
C PHE A 666 -10.92 13.07 26.01
N GLU A 667 -10.35 13.84 26.93
CA GLU A 667 -10.72 15.24 27.13
C GLU A 667 -10.47 16.11 25.89
N PRO A 668 -9.31 16.03 25.20
CA PRO A 668 -9.07 16.82 24.00
C PRO A 668 -9.99 16.45 22.83
N ASN A 669 -10.52 15.22 22.82
CA ASN A 669 -11.42 14.72 21.79
C ASN A 669 -12.90 14.74 22.20
N LYS A 670 -13.22 15.28 23.40
CA LYS A 670 -14.58 15.31 23.90
C LYS A 670 -15.45 16.14 22.95
N LYS A 671 -16.47 15.51 22.36
CA LYS A 671 -17.45 16.27 21.56
C LYS A 671 -18.22 17.19 22.51
N VAL A 672 -18.07 18.50 22.34
CA VAL A 672 -18.98 19.46 22.96
C VAL A 672 -20.33 19.21 22.30
N THR A 673 -21.30 18.72 23.07
CA THR A 673 -22.71 18.71 22.66
C THR A 673 -23.09 20.15 22.31
N ALA A 674 -23.25 20.42 21.01
CA ALA A 674 -23.90 21.62 20.51
C ALA A 674 -25.41 21.54 20.79
#